data_AF-A0A817NZB8-F1
#
_entry.id   AF-A0A817NZB8-F1
#
_cell.length_a   1.000
_cell.length_b   1.000
_cell.length_c   1.000
_cell.angle_alpha   90.00
_cell.angle_beta   90.00
_cell.angle_gamma   90.00
#
_symmetry.space_group_name_H-M   'P 1'
#
loop_
_entity.id
_entity.type
_entity.pdbx_description
1 polymer ?
#
loop_
_entity_poly.entity_id
_entity_poly.type
_entity_poly.pdbx_seq_one_letter_code
_entity_poly.pdbx_strand_id
1 'polypeptide(L)'
;MAQPKTIPASTAQIEKKETENKNFADLVIDEQTIAAAIREQDGELVSLHREVATKKWTLSLGYGYATQWQKATEKDEISNRNGVFVLSLLGNTTVGKSFVTKRLLTNTEYGPQLVDENKMESSTTGNINCFESRAPKDLAEKMLVLDYEGEKGSSFPLMLHARGFFTERIDLNSDYGKERCKAVTEYFPKLAYVLSNIVIVIGTEELISADFLSRCYEFTLSANTNISNIPYLPVLIIIENKCSLVKKFGIKDVTDEFFYIHRQEADDLKKYFSEIYCLRLPHTGHIQKVKGVRMAGEAVVDEQLAALKNLIADIILRHRERLITHVQWLFLLERVLASVSSGKSVSMHSLLSEITSSIDNGNQSIVKKMFIHLYFNRDLRTPEFYQYCRNFAMRVLSRNVAIKLLQQEETLSDRFIRDTCKTEMLLMWKILDDYKPCEARYTGHGTSVSGTSVFCYQNKGSHPRHRTSEGIKNMSWITSLFGRPSTVVWDGDFVNNDAEQPSEKELEDFTNLTREFVNCFKQTPEEKYVKFKTLLQEAHIESRPRISQANLCDCCLKMMPRNLEEKIAYRYLRSYLRLIETASSVITICKSCKNELNMISLTNRSMPVSCTIAEALVTEVSVDNTISDDDDCAICMADKKDYTLEPCGHHGFCFDCATRMQQEYGFCPICRKNIESILKSKNA
;
A
#
# COMPACT_ATOMS: atom_id res chain seq x y z
N MET A 1 -22.80 -66.44 -43.05
CA MET A 1 -23.83 -66.20 -42.02
C MET A 1 -23.73 -67.31 -40.99
N ALA A 2 -22.97 -67.07 -39.91
CA ALA A 2 -22.81 -68.01 -38.81
C ALA A 2 -23.38 -67.33 -37.55
N GLN A 3 -24.44 -67.91 -37.01
CA GLN A 3 -25.04 -67.50 -35.74
C GLN A 3 -24.20 -68.02 -34.56
N PRO A 4 -24.18 -67.29 -33.43
CA PRO A 4 -23.20 -67.50 -32.38
C PRO A 4 -23.61 -68.62 -31.40
N LYS A 5 -22.63 -69.45 -31.03
CA LYS A 5 -22.74 -70.42 -29.93
C LYS A 5 -22.61 -69.71 -28.58
N THR A 6 -23.58 -69.95 -27.72
CA THR A 6 -23.58 -69.60 -26.29
C THR A 6 -22.52 -70.42 -25.53
N ILE A 7 -21.69 -69.73 -24.76
CA ILE A 7 -20.71 -70.32 -23.83
C ILE A 7 -21.25 -70.09 -22.40
N PRO A 8 -21.20 -71.10 -21.49
CA PRO A 8 -21.76 -70.98 -20.15
C PRO A 8 -20.88 -70.14 -19.22
N ALA A 9 -21.53 -69.40 -18.33
CA ALA A 9 -20.91 -68.62 -17.27
C ALA A 9 -20.09 -69.52 -16.33
N SER A 10 -18.78 -69.30 -16.28
CA SER A 10 -17.92 -69.78 -15.20
C SER A 10 -17.58 -68.61 -14.28
N THR A 11 -17.93 -68.79 -13.01
CA THR A 11 -17.64 -67.91 -11.88
C THR A 11 -16.14 -67.85 -11.66
N ALA A 12 -15.49 -66.82 -12.20
CA ALA A 12 -14.15 -66.45 -11.80
C ALA A 12 -14.23 -65.74 -10.44
N GLN A 13 -13.76 -66.44 -9.40
CA GLN A 13 -13.47 -65.86 -8.10
C GLN A 13 -12.47 -64.72 -8.28
N ILE A 14 -12.95 -63.49 -8.16
CA ILE A 14 -12.10 -62.31 -8.00
C ILE A 14 -11.58 -62.41 -6.55
N GLU A 15 -10.34 -62.86 -6.41
CA GLU A 15 -9.56 -62.60 -5.20
C GLU A 15 -9.57 -61.08 -4.97
N LYS A 16 -10.35 -60.65 -3.98
CA LYS A 16 -10.19 -59.34 -3.38
C LYS A 16 -8.78 -59.32 -2.79
N LYS A 17 -7.84 -58.68 -3.48
CA LYS A 17 -6.71 -58.07 -2.80
C LYS A 17 -7.31 -57.02 -1.86
N GLU A 18 -7.43 -57.40 -0.59
CA GLU A 18 -7.60 -56.45 0.50
C GLU A 18 -6.48 -55.42 0.37
N THR A 19 -6.83 -54.24 -0.13
CA THR A 19 -6.00 -53.05 0.02
C THR A 19 -5.90 -52.81 1.52
N GLU A 20 -4.72 -53.10 2.08
CA GLU A 20 -4.34 -52.72 3.44
C GLU A 20 -4.70 -51.25 3.66
N ASN A 21 -5.76 -51.00 4.43
CA ASN A 21 -6.02 -49.71 5.04
C ASN A 21 -4.91 -49.49 6.08
N LYS A 22 -3.75 -49.00 5.65
CA LYS A 22 -2.79 -48.41 6.57
C LYS A 22 -3.45 -47.16 7.16
N ASN A 23 -3.86 -47.24 8.43
CA ASN A 23 -4.15 -46.05 9.21
C ASN A 23 -2.92 -45.13 9.13
N PHE A 24 -3.09 -43.94 8.55
CA PHE A 24 -2.03 -42.93 8.45
C PHE A 24 -1.50 -42.44 9.82
N ALA A 25 -2.15 -42.84 10.92
CA ALA A 25 -1.80 -42.47 12.29
C ALA A 25 -0.50 -43.11 12.83
N ASP A 26 0.03 -44.17 12.20
CA ASP A 26 1.16 -44.97 12.73
C ASP A 26 2.51 -44.75 12.01
N LEU A 27 2.65 -43.71 11.17
CA LEU A 27 3.95 -43.35 10.58
C LEU A 27 4.87 -42.77 11.67
N VAL A 28 5.85 -43.55 12.12
CA VAL A 28 6.92 -43.08 13.02
C VAL A 28 7.82 -42.13 12.23
N ILE A 29 7.63 -40.83 12.43
CA ILE A 29 8.46 -39.78 11.85
C ILE A 29 9.64 -39.54 12.79
N ASP A 30 10.86 -39.51 12.26
CA ASP A 30 12.05 -39.26 13.06
C ASP A 30 12.12 -37.78 13.54
N GLU A 31 12.77 -37.56 14.69
CA GLU A 31 12.89 -36.23 15.30
C GLU A 31 13.60 -35.20 14.39
N GLN A 32 14.50 -35.64 13.51
CA GLN A 32 15.20 -34.72 12.59
C GLN A 32 14.25 -34.18 11.53
N THR A 33 13.35 -35.03 11.02
CA THR A 33 12.29 -34.65 10.08
C THR A 33 11.29 -33.70 10.73
N ILE A 34 10.90 -33.93 11.99
CA ILE A 34 10.02 -33.00 12.74
C ILE A 34 10.71 -31.63 12.90
N ALA A 35 11.97 -31.62 13.33
CA ALA A 35 12.73 -30.38 13.49
C ALA A 35 12.92 -29.64 12.16
N ALA A 36 13.14 -30.38 11.06
CA ALA A 36 13.22 -29.79 9.72
C ALA A 36 11.89 -29.17 9.28
N ALA A 37 10.77 -29.84 9.54
CA ALA A 37 9.45 -29.34 9.20
C ALA A 37 9.09 -28.05 9.98
N ILE A 38 9.46 -27.98 11.26
CA ILE A 38 9.30 -26.76 12.07
C ILE A 38 10.14 -25.62 11.49
N ARG A 39 11.40 -25.85 11.12
CA ARG A 39 12.23 -24.82 10.47
C ARG A 39 11.66 -24.36 9.14
N GLU A 40 11.09 -25.28 8.36
CA GLU A 40 10.44 -24.94 7.08
C GLU A 40 9.16 -24.10 7.30
N GLN A 41 8.48 -24.24 8.45
CA GLN A 41 7.33 -23.40 8.84
C GLN A 41 7.65 -21.92 8.88
N ASP A 42 8.85 -21.58 9.33
CA ASP A 42 9.29 -20.19 9.42
C ASP A 42 9.40 -19.54 8.03
N GLY A 43 9.57 -20.34 6.98
CA GLY A 43 9.55 -19.92 5.58
C GLY A 43 8.17 -19.98 4.91
N GLU A 44 7.14 -20.52 5.57
CA GLU A 44 5.82 -20.72 4.98
C GLU A 44 5.12 -19.38 4.79
N LEU A 45 5.01 -18.95 3.53
CA LEU A 45 4.48 -17.64 3.19
C LEU A 45 2.96 -17.68 2.92
N VAL A 46 2.48 -18.76 2.33
CA VAL A 46 1.06 -18.98 2.02
C VAL A 46 0.68 -20.36 2.48
N SER A 47 -0.42 -20.46 3.21
CA SER A 47 -0.99 -21.72 3.69
C SER A 47 -2.28 -22.07 2.92
N LEU A 48 -2.42 -23.34 2.56
CA LEU A 48 -3.66 -23.89 1.98
C LEU A 48 -4.36 -24.74 3.04
N HIS A 49 -5.56 -24.35 3.45
CA HIS A 49 -6.32 -25.06 4.46
C HIS A 49 -7.77 -25.27 4.02
N ARG A 50 -8.47 -26.21 4.69
CA ARG A 50 -9.88 -26.47 4.46
C ARG A 50 -10.68 -25.81 5.58
N GLU A 51 -11.56 -24.88 5.24
CA GLU A 51 -12.45 -24.24 6.21
C GLU A 51 -13.35 -25.28 6.87
N VAL A 52 -13.46 -25.24 8.19
CA VAL A 52 -14.26 -26.19 8.97
C VAL A 52 -15.75 -26.07 8.65
N ALA A 53 -16.25 -24.84 8.50
CA ALA A 53 -17.67 -24.57 8.30
C ALA A 53 -18.15 -24.89 6.88
N THR A 54 -17.39 -24.48 5.86
CA THR A 54 -17.81 -24.59 4.45
C THR A 54 -17.28 -25.85 3.77
N LYS A 55 -16.30 -26.54 4.40
CA LYS A 55 -15.49 -27.61 3.79
C LYS A 55 -14.77 -27.17 2.50
N LYS A 56 -14.70 -25.88 2.21
CA LYS A 56 -14.02 -25.32 1.03
C LYS A 56 -12.53 -25.17 1.32
N TRP A 57 -11.70 -25.43 0.31
CA TRP A 57 -10.28 -25.09 0.36
C TRP A 57 -10.08 -23.60 0.15
N THR A 58 -9.27 -22.98 1.00
CA THR A 58 -9.00 -21.54 1.00
C THR A 58 -7.52 -21.28 1.27
N LEU A 59 -7.05 -20.14 0.76
CA LEU A 59 -5.69 -19.68 0.96
C LEU A 59 -5.67 -18.69 2.12
N SER A 60 -4.61 -18.74 2.93
CA SER A 60 -4.31 -17.75 3.95
C SER A 60 -2.83 -17.43 3.99
N LEU A 61 -2.48 -16.32 4.63
CA LEU A 61 -1.09 -16.03 4.96
C LEU A 61 -0.52 -17.15 5.84
N GLY A 62 0.70 -17.57 5.54
CA GLY A 62 1.44 -18.56 6.32
C GLY A 62 2.14 -17.93 7.53
N TYR A 63 2.69 -18.78 8.39
CA TYR A 63 3.38 -18.35 9.62
C TYR A 63 4.59 -17.44 9.36
N GLY A 64 5.30 -17.67 8.26
CA GLY A 64 6.48 -16.90 7.87
C GLY A 64 6.17 -15.49 7.34
N TYR A 65 4.92 -15.18 7.00
CA TYR A 65 4.56 -13.87 6.41
C TYR A 65 4.87 -12.70 7.34
N ALA A 66 4.51 -12.79 8.63
CA ALA A 66 4.74 -11.71 9.58
C ALA A 66 6.24 -11.42 9.78
N THR A 67 7.06 -12.48 9.82
CA THR A 67 8.52 -12.38 9.93
C THR A 67 9.13 -11.75 8.66
N GLN A 68 8.69 -12.18 7.48
CA GLN A 68 9.10 -11.58 6.20
C GLN A 68 8.73 -10.10 6.13
N TRP A 69 7.51 -9.76 6.57
CA TRP A 69 7.02 -8.37 6.63
C TRP A 69 7.87 -7.50 7.56
N GLN A 70 8.17 -8.00 8.76
CA GLN A 70 9.00 -7.29 9.72
C GLN A 70 10.39 -7.02 9.13
N LYS A 71 11.07 -8.04 8.61
CA LYS A 71 12.37 -7.88 7.95
C LYS A 71 12.33 -6.86 6.81
N ALA A 72 11.27 -6.90 6.00
CA ALA A 72 11.10 -6.00 4.86
C ALA A 72 10.91 -4.53 5.27
N THR A 73 10.40 -4.29 6.49
CA THR A 73 10.07 -2.94 7.00
C THR A 73 11.14 -2.37 7.95
N GLU A 74 12.22 -3.11 8.23
CA GLU A 74 13.34 -2.60 9.01
C GLU A 74 14.16 -1.55 8.22
N LYS A 75 14.77 -0.60 8.96
CA LYS A 75 15.27 0.71 8.46
C LYS A 75 16.20 0.67 7.24
N ASP A 76 16.82 -0.46 6.93
CA ASP A 76 17.76 -0.62 5.81
C ASP A 76 17.08 -1.06 4.49
N GLU A 77 15.89 -1.67 4.51
CA GLU A 77 15.18 -2.13 3.29
C GLU A 77 14.24 -1.06 2.69
N ILE A 78 13.87 0.00 3.45
CA ILE A 78 12.97 1.07 2.97
C ILE A 78 13.67 2.02 1.96
N SER A 79 15.00 1.92 1.81
CA SER A 79 15.67 2.64 0.73
C SER A 79 15.20 2.10 -0.62
N ASN A 80 14.79 2.98 -1.54
CA ASN A 80 14.28 2.69 -2.90
C ASN A 80 15.25 1.87 -3.81
N ARG A 81 16.33 1.27 -3.26
CA ARG A 81 17.41 0.60 -3.98
C ARG A 81 17.32 -0.94 -3.95
N ASN A 82 16.49 -1.54 -3.10
CA ASN A 82 16.43 -3.00 -2.96
C ASN A 82 15.18 -3.57 -3.64
N GLY A 83 15.22 -3.63 -4.98
CA GLY A 83 14.21 -4.35 -5.74
C GLY A 83 14.25 -5.85 -5.41
N VAL A 84 13.07 -6.48 -5.32
CA VAL A 84 12.98 -7.94 -5.21
C VAL A 84 12.75 -8.58 -6.58
N PHE A 85 13.43 -9.69 -6.80
CA PHE A 85 13.27 -10.55 -7.96
C PHE A 85 12.75 -11.92 -7.52
N VAL A 86 11.58 -12.30 -8.00
CA VAL A 86 10.83 -13.45 -7.50
C VAL A 86 10.86 -14.59 -8.49
N LEU A 87 11.29 -15.75 -8.00
CA LEU A 87 11.41 -16.99 -8.75
C LEU A 87 10.51 -18.06 -8.13
N SER A 88 9.59 -18.62 -8.91
CA SER A 88 8.69 -19.68 -8.45
C SER A 88 8.99 -21.02 -9.11
N LEU A 89 9.10 -22.09 -8.32
CA LEU A 89 9.34 -23.45 -8.82
C LEU A 89 8.07 -24.29 -8.70
N LEU A 90 7.59 -24.80 -9.83
CA LEU A 90 6.42 -25.69 -9.94
C LEU A 90 6.80 -27.01 -10.62
N GLY A 91 5.96 -28.02 -10.41
CA GLY A 91 6.20 -29.37 -10.89
C GLY A 91 5.57 -30.43 -10.01
N ASN A 92 5.46 -31.65 -10.54
CA ASN A 92 4.83 -32.76 -9.82
C ASN A 92 5.57 -33.04 -8.51
N THR A 93 4.91 -33.79 -7.65
CA THR A 93 5.57 -34.45 -6.52
C THR A 93 6.81 -35.22 -7.01
N THR A 94 7.90 -35.18 -6.23
CA THR A 94 9.21 -35.85 -6.47
C THR A 94 10.05 -35.46 -7.71
N VAL A 95 9.66 -34.47 -8.52
CA VAL A 95 10.45 -34.04 -9.69
C VAL A 95 11.77 -33.31 -9.36
N GLY A 96 12.07 -33.06 -8.08
CA GLY A 96 13.31 -32.42 -7.65
C GLY A 96 13.26 -30.89 -7.49
N LYS A 97 12.08 -30.31 -7.22
CA LYS A 97 11.91 -28.86 -6.99
C LYS A 97 12.80 -28.33 -5.89
N SER A 98 12.67 -28.88 -4.68
CA SER A 98 13.43 -28.47 -3.51
C SER A 98 14.95 -28.64 -3.69
N PHE A 99 15.39 -29.63 -4.48
CA PHE A 99 16.80 -29.79 -4.86
C PHE A 99 17.28 -28.59 -5.68
N VAL A 100 16.55 -28.20 -6.72
CA VAL A 100 16.88 -27.02 -7.55
C VAL A 100 16.81 -25.74 -6.71
N THR A 101 15.75 -25.56 -5.91
CA THR A 101 15.59 -24.44 -4.97
C THR A 101 16.83 -24.28 -4.10
N LYS A 102 17.26 -25.35 -3.41
CA LYS A 102 18.42 -25.30 -2.49
C LYS A 102 19.71 -24.93 -3.20
N ARG A 103 19.93 -25.40 -4.44
CA ARG A 103 21.15 -25.09 -5.21
C ARG A 103 21.15 -23.68 -5.80
N LEU A 104 19.98 -23.05 -5.95
CA LEU A 104 19.87 -21.67 -6.39
C LEU A 104 20.22 -20.66 -5.29
N LEU A 105 20.00 -21.01 -4.02
CA LEU A 105 20.32 -20.15 -2.88
C LEU A 105 21.83 -19.93 -2.73
N THR A 106 22.21 -18.74 -2.26
CA THR A 106 23.61 -18.45 -1.90
C THR A 106 24.03 -19.11 -0.60
N ASN A 107 23.12 -19.23 0.37
CA ASN A 107 23.33 -20.00 1.58
C ASN A 107 22.42 -21.23 1.56
N THR A 108 23.03 -22.40 1.39
CA THR A 108 22.31 -23.68 1.31
C THR A 108 21.82 -24.17 2.67
N GLU A 109 22.30 -23.62 3.78
CA GLU A 109 21.89 -23.99 5.14
C GLU A 109 20.44 -23.60 5.44
N TYR A 110 19.99 -22.46 4.91
CA TYR A 110 18.63 -21.93 5.08
C TYR A 110 17.67 -22.31 3.95
N GLY A 111 17.99 -23.36 3.18
CA GLY A 111 17.15 -23.85 2.08
C GLY A 111 16.17 -24.94 2.50
N PRO A 112 15.31 -25.40 1.56
CA PRO A 112 14.35 -26.45 1.85
C PRO A 112 15.03 -27.76 2.29
N GLN A 113 14.30 -28.57 3.03
CA GLN A 113 14.77 -29.89 3.42
C GLN A 113 14.85 -30.79 2.18
N LEU A 114 15.96 -31.51 2.03
CA LEU A 114 16.11 -32.52 0.99
C LEU A 114 15.89 -33.90 1.62
N VAL A 115 15.11 -34.72 0.94
CA VAL A 115 14.90 -36.13 1.27
C VAL A 115 15.56 -36.96 0.18
N ASP A 116 16.23 -38.04 0.58
CA ASP A 116 16.80 -39.00 -0.35
C ASP A 116 15.69 -39.61 -1.20
N GLU A 117 15.90 -39.64 -2.52
CA GLU A 117 14.95 -40.20 -3.47
C GLU A 117 14.58 -41.66 -3.12
N ASN A 118 15.53 -42.43 -2.58
CA ASN A 118 15.29 -43.82 -2.18
C ASN A 118 14.43 -43.97 -0.91
N LYS A 119 14.20 -42.87 -0.18
CA LYS A 119 13.41 -42.82 1.07
C LYS A 119 12.12 -42.01 0.91
N MET A 120 11.82 -41.51 -0.29
CA MET A 120 10.62 -40.71 -0.54
C MET A 120 9.38 -41.59 -0.69
N GLU A 121 8.51 -41.59 0.33
CA GLU A 121 7.16 -42.18 0.24
C GLU A 121 6.08 -41.14 -0.16
N SER A 122 6.38 -39.83 -0.05
CA SER A 122 5.42 -38.75 -0.36
C SER A 122 6.04 -37.42 -0.78
N SER A 123 5.20 -36.43 -1.16
CA SER A 123 5.63 -35.05 -1.42
C SER A 123 6.40 -34.50 -0.22
N THR A 124 7.44 -33.72 -0.43
CA THR A 124 8.25 -33.16 0.68
C THR A 124 7.64 -31.86 1.17
N THR A 125 7.65 -30.83 0.31
CA THR A 125 7.16 -29.48 0.60
C THR A 125 5.64 -29.46 0.69
N GLY A 126 5.12 -28.84 1.74
CA GLY A 126 3.73 -28.43 1.85
C GLY A 126 3.59 -26.92 1.68
N ASN A 127 2.45 -26.46 1.18
CA ASN A 127 2.12 -25.04 1.07
C ASN A 127 3.09 -24.30 0.10
N ILE A 128 3.32 -22.99 0.31
CA ILE A 128 4.31 -22.21 -0.45
C ILE A 128 5.33 -21.63 0.52
N ASN A 129 6.59 -22.02 0.35
CA ASN A 129 7.70 -21.54 1.18
C ASN A 129 8.53 -20.51 0.42
N CYS A 130 8.99 -19.47 1.12
CA CYS A 130 9.80 -18.39 0.57
C CYS A 130 11.20 -18.38 1.20
N PHE A 131 12.21 -18.52 0.35
CA PHE A 131 13.61 -18.47 0.74
C PHE A 131 14.28 -17.21 0.18
N GLU A 132 14.85 -16.40 1.06
CA GLU A 132 15.59 -15.19 0.70
C GLU A 132 17.02 -15.56 0.29
N SER A 133 17.48 -15.01 -0.83
CA SER A 133 18.85 -15.17 -1.32
C SER A 133 19.38 -13.86 -1.88
N ARG A 134 20.71 -13.70 -1.91
CA ARG A 134 21.31 -12.64 -2.73
C ARG A 134 21.12 -12.98 -4.20
N ALA A 135 20.94 -11.94 -5.02
CA ALA A 135 20.93 -12.12 -6.46
C ALA A 135 22.32 -12.60 -6.96
N PRO A 136 22.38 -13.36 -8.07
CA PRO A 136 23.66 -13.83 -8.60
C PRO A 136 24.56 -12.67 -9.03
N LYS A 137 25.88 -12.90 -9.08
CA LYS A 137 26.91 -11.88 -9.42
C LYS A 137 26.94 -10.67 -8.48
N ASP A 138 26.56 -10.86 -7.21
CA ASP A 138 26.54 -9.81 -6.18
C ASP A 138 25.74 -8.55 -6.60
N LEU A 139 24.69 -8.77 -7.39
CA LEU A 139 23.73 -7.72 -7.73
C LEU A 139 23.07 -7.20 -6.44
N ALA A 140 22.71 -5.91 -6.45
CA ALA A 140 22.11 -5.24 -5.29
C ALA A 140 20.69 -5.74 -4.98
N GLU A 141 20.03 -6.34 -5.97
CA GLU A 141 18.69 -6.90 -5.86
C GLU A 141 18.66 -8.10 -4.91
N LYS A 142 17.51 -8.26 -4.25
CA LYS A 142 17.21 -9.43 -3.43
C LYS A 142 16.46 -10.45 -4.28
N MET A 143 16.81 -11.73 -4.15
CA MET A 143 16.11 -12.81 -4.82
C MET A 143 15.20 -13.54 -3.82
N LEU A 144 13.92 -13.66 -4.14
CA LEU A 144 12.97 -14.49 -3.39
C LEU A 144 12.72 -15.77 -4.20
N VAL A 145 13.05 -16.92 -3.62
CA VAL A 145 12.83 -18.22 -4.26
C VAL A 145 11.67 -18.92 -3.58
N LEU A 146 10.59 -19.11 -4.33
CA LEU A 146 9.36 -19.73 -3.86
C LEU A 146 9.32 -21.21 -4.25
N ASP A 147 9.30 -22.08 -3.25
CA ASP A 147 9.13 -23.52 -3.41
C ASP A 147 7.66 -23.88 -3.19
N TYR A 148 6.98 -24.27 -4.26
CA TYR A 148 5.57 -24.66 -4.21
C TYR A 148 5.44 -26.16 -3.90
N GLU A 149 4.43 -26.54 -3.12
CA GLU A 149 4.06 -27.94 -2.96
C GLU A 149 3.74 -28.61 -4.32
N GLY A 150 4.11 -29.89 -4.42
CA GLY A 150 4.03 -30.64 -5.66
C GLY A 150 2.60 -30.98 -6.09
N GLU A 151 2.36 -30.87 -7.38
CA GLU A 151 1.10 -31.27 -8.00
C GLU A 151 1.02 -32.80 -8.19
N LYS A 152 -0.21 -33.32 -8.39
CA LYS A 152 -0.53 -34.70 -8.80
C LYS A 152 0.07 -35.81 -7.90
N GLY A 153 0.39 -35.51 -6.63
CA GLY A 153 0.83 -36.49 -5.65
C GLY A 153 -0.32 -37.38 -5.14
N SER A 154 -0.07 -38.68 -4.97
CA SER A 154 -1.03 -39.61 -4.36
C SER A 154 -1.01 -39.59 -2.83
N SER A 155 0.00 -38.96 -2.24
CA SER A 155 0.27 -38.92 -0.79
C SER A 155 0.48 -37.49 -0.29
N PHE A 156 0.15 -37.28 0.99
CA PHE A 156 0.25 -35.96 1.64
C PHE A 156 1.69 -35.48 1.80
N PRO A 157 1.93 -34.15 1.81
CA PRO A 157 3.26 -33.61 2.08
C PRO A 157 3.82 -34.04 3.43
N LEU A 158 5.03 -34.61 3.42
CA LEU A 158 5.80 -35.07 4.57
C LEU A 158 5.97 -33.96 5.61
N MET A 159 6.30 -32.73 5.18
CA MET A 159 6.49 -31.62 6.11
C MET A 159 5.20 -31.22 6.85
N LEU A 160 4.03 -31.33 6.21
CA LEU A 160 2.75 -31.08 6.89
C LEU A 160 2.40 -32.19 7.87
N HIS A 161 2.68 -33.44 7.49
CA HIS A 161 2.48 -34.61 8.34
C HIS A 161 3.37 -34.52 9.60
N ALA A 162 4.65 -34.16 9.43
CA ALA A 162 5.64 -34.04 10.51
C ALA A 162 5.32 -33.00 11.58
N ARG A 163 4.50 -31.98 11.25
CA ARG A 163 4.12 -30.91 12.19
C ARG A 163 2.85 -31.19 12.99
N GLY A 164 2.28 -32.39 12.86
CA GLY A 164 1.01 -32.69 13.53
C GLY A 164 -0.15 -31.82 13.03
N PHE A 165 -0.05 -31.22 11.84
CA PHE A 165 -1.10 -30.36 11.26
C PHE A 165 -2.47 -31.07 11.20
N PHE A 166 -2.46 -32.41 11.25
CA PHE A 166 -3.66 -33.23 11.16
C PHE A 166 -3.99 -34.06 12.40
N THR A 167 -3.13 -34.10 13.45
CA THR A 167 -3.52 -34.74 14.73
C THR A 167 -4.70 -34.04 15.39
N GLU A 168 -5.03 -32.80 14.97
CA GLU A 168 -6.20 -32.04 15.41
C GLU A 168 -7.38 -32.07 14.41
N ARG A 169 -7.27 -32.72 13.24
CA ARG A 169 -8.29 -32.70 12.19
C ARG A 169 -8.85 -34.11 11.91
N ILE A 170 -10.12 -34.30 12.31
CA ILE A 170 -10.79 -35.59 12.57
C ILE A 170 -11.05 -36.48 11.32
N ASP A 171 -10.90 -35.99 10.07
CA ASP A 171 -11.31 -36.72 8.84
C ASP A 171 -10.16 -36.88 7.80
N LEU A 172 -9.09 -37.59 8.15
CA LEU A 172 -8.00 -37.93 7.22
C LEU A 172 -8.32 -39.18 6.37
N ASN A 173 -9.16 -39.01 5.35
CA ASN A 173 -9.45 -40.07 4.37
C ASN A 173 -8.70 -39.84 3.06
N SER A 174 -8.58 -40.87 2.21
CA SER A 174 -7.94 -40.77 0.88
C SER A 174 -8.58 -39.69 -0.02
N ASP A 175 -9.84 -39.34 0.23
CA ASP A 175 -10.55 -38.26 -0.46
C ASP A 175 -10.03 -36.87 -0.09
N TYR A 176 -9.60 -36.65 1.16
CA TYR A 176 -9.04 -35.36 1.60
C TYR A 176 -7.74 -35.02 0.85
N GLY A 177 -6.90 -36.01 0.57
CA GLY A 177 -5.65 -35.83 -0.19
C GLY A 177 -5.91 -35.50 -1.66
N LYS A 178 -6.89 -36.18 -2.27
CA LYS A 178 -7.33 -35.87 -3.64
C LYS A 178 -7.92 -34.47 -3.75
N GLU A 179 -8.73 -34.04 -2.78
CA GLU A 179 -9.27 -32.68 -2.75
C GLU A 179 -8.17 -31.63 -2.59
N ARG A 180 -7.19 -31.86 -1.71
CA ARG A 180 -6.02 -30.96 -1.58
C ARG A 180 -5.26 -30.86 -2.89
N CYS A 181 -4.97 -31.98 -3.54
CA CYS A 181 -4.26 -32.00 -4.82
C CYS A 181 -5.00 -31.22 -5.92
N LYS A 182 -6.34 -31.27 -5.93
CA LYS A 182 -7.16 -30.45 -6.83
C LYS A 182 -7.00 -28.96 -6.50
N ALA A 183 -7.09 -28.59 -5.23
CA ALA A 183 -6.93 -27.20 -4.78
C ALA A 183 -5.52 -26.66 -5.07
N VAL A 184 -4.47 -27.46 -4.91
CA VAL A 184 -3.09 -27.11 -5.29
C VAL A 184 -3.01 -26.79 -6.78
N THR A 185 -3.50 -27.70 -7.64
CA THR A 185 -3.53 -27.53 -9.10
C THR A 185 -4.36 -26.32 -9.54
N GLU A 186 -5.37 -25.93 -8.76
CA GLU A 186 -6.22 -24.78 -9.05
C GLU A 186 -5.63 -23.43 -8.62
N TYR A 187 -5.02 -23.36 -7.43
CA TYR A 187 -4.62 -22.10 -6.82
C TYR A 187 -3.16 -21.72 -7.11
N PHE A 188 -2.25 -22.68 -7.07
CA PHE A 188 -0.82 -22.39 -7.06
C PHE A 188 -0.29 -21.87 -8.40
N PRO A 189 -0.71 -22.41 -9.55
CA PRO A 189 -0.34 -21.85 -10.84
C PRO A 189 -0.70 -20.37 -10.99
N LYS A 190 -1.88 -19.98 -10.49
CA LYS A 190 -2.38 -18.59 -10.52
C LYS A 190 -1.48 -17.66 -9.70
N LEU A 191 -1.15 -18.06 -8.47
CA LEU A 191 -0.26 -17.29 -7.60
C LEU A 191 1.14 -17.15 -8.21
N ALA A 192 1.70 -18.25 -8.72
CA ALA A 192 3.02 -18.24 -9.35
C ALA A 192 3.05 -17.30 -10.56
N TYR A 193 2.02 -17.35 -11.40
CA TYR A 193 1.97 -16.54 -12.61
C TYR A 193 1.80 -15.04 -12.33
N VAL A 194 1.00 -14.66 -11.32
CA VAL A 194 0.76 -13.25 -10.97
C VAL A 194 1.92 -12.63 -10.19
N LEU A 195 2.58 -13.39 -9.31
CA LEU A 195 3.51 -12.85 -8.31
C LEU A 195 4.99 -13.01 -8.67
N SER A 196 5.33 -13.74 -9.74
CA SER A 196 6.72 -14.07 -10.06
C SER A 196 7.26 -13.27 -11.23
N ASN A 197 8.57 -13.01 -11.21
CA ASN A 197 9.30 -12.55 -12.39
C ASN A 197 9.66 -13.73 -13.31
N ILE A 198 10.01 -14.88 -12.71
CA ILE A 198 10.29 -16.12 -13.42
C ILE A 198 9.44 -17.23 -12.81
N VAL A 199 8.81 -18.02 -13.69
CA VAL A 199 8.22 -19.31 -13.33
C VAL A 199 9.08 -20.42 -13.92
N ILE A 200 9.61 -21.29 -13.05
CA ILE A 200 10.29 -22.52 -13.43
C ILE A 200 9.30 -23.67 -13.35
N VAL A 201 9.08 -24.37 -14.47
CA VAL A 201 8.33 -25.63 -14.51
C VAL A 201 9.30 -26.79 -14.67
N ILE A 202 9.31 -27.70 -13.69
CA ILE A 202 10.21 -28.86 -13.65
C ILE A 202 9.42 -30.13 -13.95
N GLY A 203 9.94 -30.90 -14.89
CA GLY A 203 9.43 -32.22 -15.26
C GLY A 203 10.57 -33.23 -15.39
N THR A 204 10.23 -34.51 -15.44
CA THR A 204 11.17 -35.60 -15.78
C THR A 204 10.90 -36.16 -17.17
N GLU A 205 9.83 -35.71 -17.81
CA GLU A 205 9.46 -35.99 -19.17
C GLU A 205 10.49 -35.40 -20.14
N GLU A 206 10.71 -36.02 -21.29
CA GLU A 206 11.65 -35.48 -22.27
C GLU A 206 11.09 -34.23 -22.94
N LEU A 207 11.93 -33.21 -23.17
CA LEU A 207 11.48 -31.99 -23.87
C LEU A 207 10.98 -32.24 -25.29
N ILE A 208 11.33 -33.37 -25.90
CA ILE A 208 10.86 -33.75 -27.24
C ILE A 208 9.46 -34.38 -27.23
N SER A 209 8.97 -34.77 -26.04
CA SER A 209 7.65 -35.39 -25.88
C SER A 209 6.54 -34.36 -25.90
N ALA A 210 5.42 -34.70 -26.53
CA ALA A 210 4.17 -33.94 -26.46
C ALA A 210 3.61 -33.86 -25.02
N ASP A 211 3.96 -34.82 -24.16
CA ASP A 211 3.48 -34.85 -22.76
C ASP A 211 4.00 -33.65 -21.97
N PHE A 212 5.26 -33.26 -22.17
CA PHE A 212 5.84 -32.11 -21.47
C PHE A 212 5.23 -30.80 -22.00
N LEU A 213 5.06 -30.68 -23.32
CA LEU A 213 4.37 -29.52 -23.88
C LEU A 213 2.94 -29.41 -23.35
N SER A 214 2.21 -30.52 -23.32
CA SER A 214 0.84 -30.60 -22.77
C SER A 214 0.80 -30.16 -21.30
N ARG A 215 1.79 -30.57 -20.50
CA ARG A 215 1.94 -30.12 -19.12
C ARG A 215 2.16 -28.60 -19.01
N CYS A 216 2.97 -28.02 -19.88
CA CYS A 216 3.17 -26.56 -19.92
C CYS A 216 1.86 -25.83 -20.26
N TYR A 217 1.05 -26.40 -21.15
CA TYR A 217 -0.28 -25.89 -21.46
C TYR A 217 -1.28 -26.01 -20.31
N GLU A 218 -1.34 -27.17 -19.65
CA GLU A 218 -2.18 -27.37 -18.46
C GLU A 218 -1.87 -26.33 -17.39
N PHE A 219 -0.57 -26.10 -17.12
CA PHE A 219 -0.12 -25.03 -16.24
C PHE A 219 -0.62 -23.67 -16.71
N THR A 220 -0.38 -23.33 -17.99
CA THR A 220 -0.72 -22.02 -18.57
C THR A 220 -2.23 -21.74 -18.49
N LEU A 221 -3.06 -22.72 -18.82
CA LEU A 221 -4.53 -22.61 -18.75
C LEU A 221 -5.02 -22.45 -17.31
N SER A 222 -4.49 -23.25 -16.37
CA SER A 222 -4.83 -23.13 -14.96
C SER A 222 -4.42 -21.75 -14.40
N ALA A 223 -3.19 -21.34 -14.70
CA ALA A 223 -2.59 -20.08 -14.28
C ALA A 223 -3.30 -18.85 -14.83
N ASN A 224 -3.95 -18.93 -16.00
CA ASN A 224 -4.64 -17.79 -16.61
C ASN A 224 -6.17 -17.80 -16.37
N THR A 225 -6.70 -18.80 -15.67
CA THR A 225 -8.13 -18.83 -15.34
C THR A 225 -8.48 -17.68 -14.39
N ASN A 226 -9.42 -16.82 -14.79
CA ASN A 226 -9.79 -15.58 -14.10
C ASN A 226 -8.61 -14.60 -13.92
N ILE A 227 -7.58 -14.69 -14.77
CA ILE A 227 -6.44 -13.77 -14.77
C ILE A 227 -6.36 -13.08 -16.12
N SER A 228 -6.29 -11.75 -16.11
CA SER A 228 -6.24 -10.97 -17.35
C SER A 228 -5.50 -9.65 -17.16
N ASN A 229 -4.81 -9.18 -18.20
CA ASN A 229 -4.15 -7.87 -18.21
C ASN A 229 -3.33 -7.61 -16.92
N ILE A 230 -2.53 -8.61 -16.49
CA ILE A 230 -1.64 -8.47 -15.35
C ILE A 230 -0.48 -7.52 -15.68
N PRO A 231 0.20 -6.94 -14.66
CA PRO A 231 1.33 -6.06 -14.90
C PRO A 231 2.38 -6.76 -15.77
N TYR A 232 3.03 -7.82 -15.32
CA TYR A 232 4.13 -8.41 -16.08
C TYR A 232 3.81 -9.84 -16.46
N LEU A 233 4.10 -10.21 -17.71
CA LEU A 233 4.14 -11.61 -18.10
C LEU A 233 5.45 -12.21 -17.58
N PRO A 234 5.40 -13.27 -16.75
CA PRO A 234 6.61 -13.88 -16.24
C PRO A 234 7.44 -14.50 -17.37
N VAL A 235 8.74 -14.67 -17.13
CA VAL A 235 9.58 -15.52 -17.97
C VAL A 235 9.30 -16.97 -17.60
N LEU A 236 9.13 -17.85 -18.58
CA LEU A 236 9.02 -19.29 -18.36
C LEU A 236 10.40 -19.95 -18.53
N ILE A 237 10.78 -20.76 -17.56
CA ILE A 237 11.93 -21.64 -17.67
C ILE A 237 11.44 -23.08 -17.51
N ILE A 238 11.68 -23.91 -18.52
CA ILE A 238 11.30 -25.32 -18.53
C ILE A 238 12.53 -26.16 -18.22
N ILE A 239 12.47 -26.99 -17.19
CA ILE A 239 13.57 -27.86 -16.80
C ILE A 239 13.18 -29.33 -17.00
N GLU A 240 13.85 -30.00 -17.93
CA GLU A 240 13.88 -31.46 -18.01
C GLU A 240 14.93 -31.99 -17.04
N ASN A 241 14.46 -32.52 -15.92
CA ASN A 241 15.29 -33.11 -14.87
C ASN A 241 15.48 -34.61 -15.10
N LYS A 242 16.55 -35.16 -14.51
CA LYS A 242 16.97 -36.58 -14.61
C LYS A 242 17.23 -37.05 -16.04
N CYS A 243 17.67 -36.16 -16.93
CA CYS A 243 17.95 -36.52 -18.32
C CYS A 243 19.25 -37.35 -18.46
N SER A 244 19.43 -37.95 -19.65
CA SER A 244 20.66 -38.67 -19.99
C SER A 244 21.83 -37.73 -20.30
N LEU A 245 23.07 -38.16 -20.00
CA LEU A 245 24.31 -37.40 -20.23
C LEU A 245 24.71 -37.28 -21.71
N VAL A 246 24.05 -38.01 -22.61
CA VAL A 246 24.29 -37.92 -24.07
C VAL A 246 23.61 -36.71 -24.72
N LYS A 247 22.68 -36.04 -24.01
CA LYS A 247 21.91 -34.93 -24.56
C LYS A 247 22.76 -33.65 -24.65
N LYS A 248 22.25 -32.67 -25.42
CA LYS A 248 22.79 -31.31 -25.41
C LYS A 248 22.27 -30.55 -24.20
N PHE A 249 23.12 -29.72 -23.61
CA PHE A 249 22.82 -29.01 -22.36
C PHE A 249 22.77 -27.48 -22.50
N GLY A 250 23.40 -26.89 -23.51
CA GLY A 250 23.42 -25.43 -23.67
C GLY A 250 22.00 -24.84 -23.74
N ILE A 251 21.65 -23.93 -22.83
CA ILE A 251 20.30 -23.35 -22.70
C ILE A 251 19.74 -22.88 -24.05
N LYS A 252 20.55 -22.16 -24.84
CA LYS A 252 20.14 -21.69 -26.17
C LYS A 252 19.85 -22.86 -27.11
N ASP A 253 20.76 -23.82 -27.21
CA ASP A 253 20.60 -24.98 -28.09
C ASP A 253 19.36 -25.82 -27.73
N VAL A 254 19.12 -25.99 -26.42
CA VAL A 254 17.97 -26.75 -25.90
C VAL A 254 16.66 -25.99 -26.14
N THR A 255 16.66 -24.67 -25.99
CA THR A 255 15.50 -23.82 -26.27
C THR A 255 15.16 -23.84 -27.76
N ASP A 256 16.15 -23.68 -28.63
CA ASP A 256 15.97 -23.73 -30.08
C ASP A 256 15.45 -25.12 -30.52
N GLU A 257 15.96 -26.20 -29.92
CA GLU A 257 15.48 -27.57 -30.14
C GLU A 257 14.00 -27.73 -29.75
N PHE A 258 13.59 -27.21 -28.59
CA PHE A 258 12.20 -27.29 -28.12
C PHE A 258 11.23 -26.63 -29.10
N PHE A 259 11.52 -25.40 -29.54
CA PHE A 259 10.68 -24.70 -30.53
C PHE A 259 10.72 -25.35 -31.91
N TYR A 260 11.86 -25.90 -32.32
CA TYR A 260 11.98 -26.60 -33.59
C TYR A 260 11.10 -27.85 -33.66
N ILE A 261 11.04 -28.62 -32.57
CA ILE A 261 10.28 -29.88 -32.49
C ILE A 261 8.78 -29.61 -32.42
N HIS A 262 8.36 -28.71 -31.53
CA HIS A 262 6.94 -28.47 -31.23
C HIS A 262 6.29 -27.39 -32.10
N ARG A 263 7.09 -26.63 -32.87
CA ARG A 263 6.64 -25.64 -33.85
C ARG A 263 5.58 -24.69 -33.27
N GLN A 264 4.44 -24.57 -33.96
CA GLN A 264 3.37 -23.64 -33.65
C GLN A 264 2.78 -23.86 -32.24
N GLU A 265 2.79 -25.10 -31.74
CA GLU A 265 2.31 -25.41 -30.40
C GLU A 265 3.27 -24.90 -29.32
N ALA A 266 4.57 -24.76 -29.56
CA ALA A 266 5.44 -24.06 -28.60
C ALA A 266 5.31 -22.54 -28.73
N ASP A 267 5.13 -22.02 -29.95
CA ASP A 267 5.00 -20.58 -30.19
C ASP A 267 3.77 -19.96 -29.51
N ASP A 268 2.69 -20.73 -29.36
CA ASP A 268 1.48 -20.29 -28.68
C ASP A 268 1.71 -19.98 -27.18
N LEU A 269 2.72 -20.57 -26.54
CA LEU A 269 3.11 -20.21 -25.17
C LEU A 269 3.66 -18.78 -25.07
N LYS A 270 4.22 -18.22 -26.16
CA LYS A 270 4.72 -16.82 -26.20
C LYS A 270 3.60 -15.78 -26.06
N LYS A 271 2.33 -16.20 -26.13
CA LYS A 271 1.17 -15.34 -25.83
C LYS A 271 1.04 -15.07 -24.32
N TYR A 272 1.60 -15.94 -23.48
CA TYR A 272 1.42 -15.93 -22.03
C TYR A 272 2.72 -15.61 -21.26
N PHE A 273 3.87 -15.80 -21.89
CA PHE A 273 5.18 -15.54 -21.27
C PHE A 273 5.96 -14.53 -22.09
N SER A 274 6.71 -13.66 -21.40
CA SER A 274 7.55 -12.66 -22.06
C SER A 274 8.72 -13.30 -22.79
N GLU A 275 9.33 -14.32 -22.19
CA GLU A 275 10.44 -15.09 -22.73
C GLU A 275 10.31 -16.54 -22.27
N ILE A 276 10.86 -17.48 -23.04
CA ILE A 276 10.83 -18.92 -22.75
C ILE A 276 12.23 -19.49 -22.92
N TYR A 277 12.73 -20.18 -21.90
CA TYR A 277 14.01 -20.87 -21.92
C TYR A 277 13.85 -22.33 -21.50
N CYS A 278 14.68 -23.20 -22.07
CA CYS A 278 14.70 -24.62 -21.72
C CYS A 278 16.09 -25.02 -21.18
N LEU A 279 16.10 -25.83 -20.13
CA LEU A 279 17.29 -26.36 -19.47
C LEU A 279 17.15 -27.87 -19.28
N ARG A 280 18.27 -28.58 -19.32
CA ARG A 280 18.35 -30.00 -18.97
C ARG A 280 19.24 -30.20 -17.75
N LEU A 281 18.79 -30.99 -16.80
CA LEU A 281 19.57 -31.43 -15.64
C LEU A 281 19.69 -32.95 -15.67
N PRO A 282 20.91 -33.52 -15.75
CA PRO A 282 21.07 -34.96 -15.68
C PRO A 282 20.93 -35.46 -14.23
N HIS A 283 20.73 -36.76 -14.06
CA HIS A 283 20.78 -37.37 -12.73
C HIS A 283 22.21 -37.28 -12.16
N THR A 284 22.36 -36.79 -10.92
CA THR A 284 23.65 -36.51 -10.26
C THR A 284 24.56 -37.74 -10.18
N GLY A 285 23.97 -38.90 -9.84
CA GLY A 285 24.68 -40.19 -9.76
C GLY A 285 25.11 -40.81 -11.09
N HIS A 286 24.73 -40.26 -12.25
CA HIS A 286 25.12 -40.83 -13.54
C HIS A 286 26.59 -40.55 -13.87
N ILE A 287 27.29 -41.55 -14.39
CA ILE A 287 28.65 -41.41 -14.91
C ILE A 287 28.68 -42.05 -16.29
N GLN A 288 29.09 -41.30 -17.31
CA GLN A 288 29.14 -41.80 -18.68
C GLN A 288 30.43 -41.39 -19.39
N LYS A 289 30.94 -42.26 -20.27
CA LYS A 289 32.00 -41.88 -21.22
C LYS A 289 31.36 -41.29 -22.46
N VAL A 290 31.55 -39.99 -22.70
CA VAL A 290 31.06 -39.29 -23.88
C VAL A 290 32.29 -38.87 -24.70
N LYS A 291 32.39 -39.35 -25.95
CA LYS A 291 33.53 -39.06 -26.86
C LYS A 291 34.92 -39.31 -26.21
N GLY A 292 35.03 -40.34 -25.38
CA GLY A 292 36.28 -40.71 -24.70
C GLY A 292 36.55 -40.01 -23.37
N VAL A 293 35.78 -38.96 -23.01
CA VAL A 293 35.91 -38.23 -21.74
C VAL A 293 34.90 -38.77 -20.73
N ARG A 294 35.34 -39.01 -19.48
CA ARG A 294 34.46 -39.43 -18.39
C ARG A 294 33.73 -38.20 -17.85
N MET A 295 32.42 -38.16 -18.02
CA MET A 295 31.54 -37.09 -17.54
C MET A 295 30.73 -37.60 -16.35
N ALA A 296 30.67 -36.79 -15.28
CA ALA A 296 29.85 -37.06 -14.11
C ALA A 296 28.62 -36.14 -14.11
N GLY A 297 27.45 -36.69 -13.74
CA GLY A 297 26.18 -35.98 -13.67
C GLY A 297 26.26 -34.74 -12.80
N GLU A 298 26.83 -34.87 -11.60
CA GLU A 298 27.04 -33.76 -10.66
C GLU A 298 27.76 -32.57 -11.30
N ALA A 299 28.84 -32.80 -12.05
CA ALA A 299 29.61 -31.73 -12.68
C ALA A 299 28.79 -30.99 -13.75
N VAL A 300 27.97 -31.72 -14.51
CA VAL A 300 27.08 -31.13 -15.52
C VAL A 300 25.94 -30.38 -14.84
N VAL A 301 25.34 -30.91 -13.77
CA VAL A 301 24.33 -30.20 -12.96
C VAL A 301 24.89 -28.88 -12.46
N ASP A 302 26.12 -28.85 -11.96
CA ASP A 302 26.76 -27.64 -11.44
C ASP A 302 26.99 -26.60 -12.54
N GLU A 303 27.46 -27.04 -13.70
CA GLU A 303 27.62 -26.18 -14.89
C GLU A 303 26.27 -25.59 -15.33
N GLN A 304 25.23 -26.42 -15.40
CA GLN A 304 23.89 -25.99 -15.83
C GLN A 304 23.23 -25.04 -14.84
N LEU A 305 23.39 -25.27 -13.54
CA LEU A 305 22.88 -24.36 -12.51
C LEU A 305 23.67 -23.04 -12.47
N ALA A 306 24.97 -23.06 -12.78
CA ALA A 306 25.74 -21.83 -12.97
C ALA A 306 25.27 -21.05 -14.21
N ALA A 307 24.98 -21.74 -15.32
CA ALA A 307 24.39 -21.13 -16.51
C ALA A 307 23.00 -20.54 -16.22
N LEU A 308 22.16 -21.25 -15.45
CA LEU A 308 20.85 -20.75 -15.00
C LEU A 308 21.00 -19.49 -14.12
N LYS A 309 21.92 -19.47 -13.15
CA LYS A 309 22.21 -18.27 -12.34
C LYS A 309 22.67 -17.09 -13.20
N ASN A 310 23.46 -17.33 -14.25
CA ASN A 310 23.89 -16.30 -15.19
C ASN A 310 22.72 -15.74 -16.02
N LEU A 311 21.82 -16.62 -16.48
CA LEU A 311 20.60 -16.22 -17.18
C LEU A 311 19.69 -15.38 -16.27
N ILE A 312 19.49 -15.82 -15.01
CA ILE A 312 18.70 -15.07 -14.01
C ILE A 312 19.29 -13.67 -13.81
N ALA A 313 20.62 -13.54 -13.66
CA ALA A 313 21.27 -12.25 -13.52
C ALA A 313 21.06 -11.33 -14.75
N ASP A 314 21.11 -11.89 -15.96
CA ASP A 314 20.82 -11.14 -17.19
C ASP A 314 19.37 -10.65 -17.23
N ILE A 315 18.41 -11.51 -16.89
CA ILE A 315 16.98 -11.16 -16.82
C ILE A 315 16.77 -10.05 -15.77
N ILE A 316 17.39 -10.15 -14.58
CA ILE A 316 17.33 -9.10 -13.55
C ILE A 316 17.77 -7.75 -14.12
N LEU A 317 18.91 -7.72 -14.82
CA LEU A 317 19.45 -6.48 -15.39
C LEU A 317 18.53 -5.89 -16.47
N ARG A 318 17.98 -6.73 -17.36
CA ARG A 318 17.06 -6.29 -18.43
C ARG A 318 15.73 -5.78 -17.90
N HIS A 319 15.23 -6.35 -16.80
CA HIS A 319 13.92 -6.02 -16.22
C HIS A 319 14.00 -5.19 -14.93
N ARG A 320 15.17 -4.63 -14.61
CA ARG A 320 15.47 -3.95 -13.34
C ARG A 320 14.50 -2.85 -12.96
N GLU A 321 14.07 -2.04 -13.94
CA GLU A 321 13.17 -0.91 -13.70
C GLU A 321 11.77 -1.34 -13.25
N ARG A 322 11.38 -2.59 -13.60
CA ARG A 322 10.07 -3.19 -13.31
C ARG A 322 9.99 -3.76 -11.89
N LEU A 323 11.12 -3.93 -11.20
CA LEU A 323 11.16 -4.52 -9.87
C LEU A 323 10.49 -3.61 -8.85
N ILE A 324 9.71 -4.22 -7.97
CA ILE A 324 9.09 -3.57 -6.81
C ILE A 324 9.91 -3.89 -5.56
N THR A 325 9.69 -3.17 -4.46
CA THR A 325 10.34 -3.46 -3.19
C THR A 325 9.74 -4.71 -2.55
N HIS A 326 10.45 -5.31 -1.60
CA HIS A 326 9.98 -6.49 -0.87
C HIS A 326 8.64 -6.24 -0.18
N VAL A 327 8.51 -5.09 0.48
CA VAL A 327 7.29 -4.65 1.16
C VAL A 327 6.12 -4.50 0.19
N GLN A 328 6.36 -3.94 -1.00
CA GLN A 328 5.34 -3.82 -2.05
C GLN A 328 4.89 -5.19 -2.55
N TRP A 329 5.82 -6.13 -2.69
CA TRP A 329 5.51 -7.47 -3.14
C TRP A 329 4.66 -8.24 -2.11
N LEU A 330 5.00 -8.18 -0.82
CA LEU A 330 4.20 -8.78 0.25
C LEU A 330 2.79 -8.17 0.32
N PHE A 331 2.68 -6.86 0.13
CA PHE A 331 1.39 -6.16 0.10
C PHE A 331 0.50 -6.60 -1.07
N LEU A 332 1.11 -6.85 -2.24
CA LEU A 332 0.41 -7.42 -3.39
C LEU A 332 0.02 -8.87 -3.16
N LEU A 333 0.92 -9.68 -2.57
CA LEU A 333 0.66 -11.08 -2.24
C LEU A 333 -0.62 -11.22 -1.42
N GLU A 334 -0.76 -10.49 -0.31
CA GLU A 334 -1.93 -10.58 0.58
C GLU A 334 -3.26 -10.32 -0.17
N ARG A 335 -3.24 -9.36 -1.09
CA ARG A 335 -4.38 -8.96 -1.93
C ARG A 335 -4.72 -10.00 -2.98
N VAL A 336 -3.73 -10.38 -3.80
CA VAL A 336 -3.85 -11.44 -4.80
C VAL A 336 -4.36 -12.73 -4.15
N LEU A 337 -3.88 -13.05 -2.95
CA LEU A 337 -4.29 -14.22 -2.20
C LEU A 337 -5.80 -14.19 -1.89
N ALA A 338 -6.30 -13.06 -1.41
CA ALA A 338 -7.71 -12.88 -1.11
C ALA A 338 -8.58 -12.97 -2.38
N SER A 339 -8.16 -12.37 -3.50
CA SER A 339 -8.89 -12.45 -4.77
C SER A 339 -8.93 -13.89 -5.31
N VAL A 340 -7.78 -14.57 -5.34
CA VAL A 340 -7.66 -15.97 -5.82
C VAL A 340 -8.46 -16.92 -4.93
N SER A 341 -8.38 -16.80 -3.60
CA SER A 341 -9.13 -17.64 -2.66
C SER A 341 -10.65 -17.45 -2.77
N SER A 342 -11.10 -16.22 -3.06
CA SER A 342 -12.52 -15.93 -3.26
C SER A 342 -13.03 -16.26 -4.67
N GLY A 343 -12.14 -16.63 -5.59
CA GLY A 343 -12.47 -16.92 -6.99
C GLY A 343 -12.73 -15.68 -7.85
N LYS A 344 -12.39 -14.48 -7.33
CA LYS A 344 -12.50 -13.22 -8.08
C LYS A 344 -11.43 -13.16 -9.17
N SER A 345 -11.70 -12.35 -10.20
CA SER A 345 -10.72 -12.08 -11.25
C SER A 345 -9.54 -11.27 -10.72
N VAL A 346 -8.34 -11.66 -11.13
CA VAL A 346 -7.12 -10.89 -10.87
C VAL A 346 -6.69 -10.21 -12.16
N SER A 347 -6.73 -8.89 -12.16
CA SER A 347 -6.30 -8.06 -13.28
C SER A 347 -5.62 -6.81 -12.76
N MET A 348 -4.93 -6.07 -13.64
CA MET A 348 -4.42 -4.73 -13.28
C MET A 348 -5.51 -3.87 -12.62
N HIS A 349 -6.73 -3.95 -13.15
CA HIS A 349 -7.87 -3.22 -12.62
C HIS A 349 -8.26 -3.68 -11.22
N SER A 350 -8.40 -4.99 -10.96
CA SER A 350 -8.80 -5.46 -9.63
C SER A 350 -7.70 -5.22 -8.60
N LEU A 351 -6.43 -5.33 -8.99
CA LEU A 351 -5.29 -4.94 -8.15
C LEU A 351 -5.31 -3.45 -7.83
N LEU A 352 -5.50 -2.60 -8.83
CA LEU A 352 -5.64 -1.16 -8.62
C LEU A 352 -6.81 -0.86 -7.69
N SER A 353 -7.96 -1.49 -7.90
CA SER A 353 -9.13 -1.39 -7.03
C SER A 353 -8.80 -1.79 -5.60
N GLU A 354 -8.14 -2.92 -5.37
CA GLU A 354 -7.79 -3.36 -4.01
C GLU A 354 -6.73 -2.48 -3.34
N ILE A 355 -5.77 -1.93 -4.09
CA ILE A 355 -4.76 -0.96 -3.60
C ILE A 355 -5.45 0.36 -3.22
N THR A 356 -6.49 0.74 -3.97
CA THR A 356 -7.16 2.04 -3.85
C THR A 356 -8.52 1.97 -3.14
N SER A 357 -8.99 0.79 -2.75
CA SER A 357 -10.35 0.59 -2.19
C SER A 357 -10.60 1.36 -0.89
N SER A 358 -9.54 1.75 -0.16
CA SER A 358 -9.64 2.65 0.99
C SER A 358 -10.08 4.08 0.62
N ILE A 359 -10.04 4.43 -0.67
CA ILE A 359 -10.38 5.73 -1.24
C ILE A 359 -11.90 5.85 -1.48
N ASP A 360 -12.60 4.76 -1.79
CA ASP A 360 -14.01 4.78 -2.23
C ASP A 360 -15.03 5.24 -1.19
N ASN A 361 -14.87 4.85 0.07
CA ASN A 361 -15.88 5.14 1.11
C ASN A 361 -15.80 6.56 1.68
N GLY A 362 -14.90 7.42 1.17
CA GLY A 362 -14.59 8.70 1.78
C GLY A 362 -14.00 9.78 0.88
N ASN A 363 -13.99 9.61 -0.45
CA ASN A 363 -13.39 10.53 -1.42
C ASN A 363 -13.60 12.01 -1.09
N GLN A 364 -14.87 12.40 -0.98
CA GLN A 364 -15.28 13.77 -0.69
C GLN A 364 -14.90 14.19 0.75
N SER A 365 -14.97 13.27 1.71
CA SER A 365 -14.62 13.53 3.12
C SER A 365 -13.12 13.75 3.33
N ILE A 366 -12.29 12.96 2.65
CA ILE A 366 -10.83 13.07 2.68
C ILE A 366 -10.39 14.38 2.03
N VAL A 367 -10.88 14.67 0.82
CA VAL A 367 -10.57 15.90 0.09
C VAL A 367 -11.02 17.12 0.92
N LYS A 368 -12.21 17.08 1.52
CA LYS A 368 -12.69 18.11 2.45
C LYS A 368 -11.75 18.29 3.65
N LYS A 369 -11.33 17.20 4.31
CA LYS A 369 -10.40 17.27 5.46
C LYS A 369 -9.06 17.88 5.06
N MET A 370 -8.52 17.52 3.90
CA MET A 370 -7.28 18.10 3.38
C MET A 370 -7.43 19.58 3.05
N PHE A 371 -8.53 19.97 2.42
CA PHE A 371 -8.87 21.37 2.18
C PHE A 371 -8.93 22.16 3.49
N ILE A 372 -9.70 21.68 4.48
CA ILE A 372 -9.85 22.34 5.79
C ILE A 372 -8.49 22.51 6.44
N HIS A 373 -7.69 21.45 6.47
CA HIS A 373 -6.35 21.52 7.05
C HIS A 373 -5.49 22.60 6.39
N LEU A 374 -5.46 22.62 5.05
CA LEU A 374 -4.71 23.60 4.29
C LEU A 374 -5.24 25.03 4.51
N TYR A 375 -6.55 25.20 4.45
CA TYR A 375 -7.24 26.49 4.53
C TYR A 375 -7.14 27.13 5.93
N PHE A 376 -7.16 26.32 6.99
CA PHE A 376 -7.00 26.80 8.36
C PHE A 376 -5.55 26.87 8.84
N ASN A 377 -4.57 26.51 8.00
CA ASN A 377 -3.15 26.71 8.32
C ASN A 377 -2.68 28.17 8.13
N ARG A 378 -3.58 29.08 7.74
CA ARG A 378 -3.31 30.53 7.72
C ARG A 378 -4.36 31.28 8.53
N ASP A 379 -3.90 32.32 9.23
CA ASP A 379 -4.77 33.23 9.96
C ASP A 379 -5.60 34.11 9.02
N LEU A 380 -4.95 34.61 7.95
CA LEU A 380 -5.57 35.40 6.88
C LEU A 380 -6.01 34.49 5.73
N ARG A 381 -7.32 34.40 5.52
CA ARG A 381 -7.96 33.54 4.52
C ARG A 381 -8.53 34.37 3.37
N THR A 382 -7.63 34.92 2.54
CA THR A 382 -8.02 35.77 1.41
C THR A 382 -8.72 34.95 0.31
N PRO A 383 -9.46 35.58 -0.62
CA PRO A 383 -10.04 34.92 -1.78
C PRO A 383 -9.02 34.16 -2.62
N GLU A 384 -7.81 34.71 -2.78
CA GLU A 384 -6.73 34.06 -3.52
C GLU A 384 -6.26 32.79 -2.81
N PHE A 385 -6.13 32.84 -1.47
CA PHE A 385 -5.77 31.66 -0.69
C PHE A 385 -6.87 30.60 -0.67
N TYR A 386 -8.14 31.01 -0.59
CA TYR A 386 -9.29 30.12 -0.76
C TYR A 386 -9.25 29.43 -2.13
N GLN A 387 -9.03 30.19 -3.20
CA GLN A 387 -8.91 29.65 -4.56
C GLN A 387 -7.75 28.66 -4.68
N TYR A 388 -6.60 28.97 -4.08
CA TYR A 388 -5.46 28.06 -4.01
C TYR A 388 -5.82 26.74 -3.32
N CYS A 389 -6.46 26.79 -2.15
CA CYS A 389 -6.89 25.60 -1.42
C CYS A 389 -7.94 24.80 -2.20
N ARG A 390 -8.88 25.49 -2.86
CA ARG A 390 -9.91 24.89 -3.70
C ARG A 390 -9.30 24.17 -4.89
N ASN A 391 -8.35 24.80 -5.59
CA ASN A 391 -7.63 24.19 -6.72
C ASN A 391 -6.83 22.97 -6.27
N PHE A 392 -6.17 23.02 -5.11
CA PHE A 392 -5.52 21.85 -4.51
C PHE A 392 -6.52 20.72 -4.26
N ALA A 393 -7.67 21.02 -3.64
CA ALA A 393 -8.72 20.04 -3.38
C ALA A 393 -9.26 19.41 -4.68
N MET A 394 -9.48 20.20 -5.73
CA MET A 394 -9.91 19.71 -7.04
C MET A 394 -8.84 18.84 -7.71
N ARG A 395 -7.55 19.15 -7.59
CA ARG A 395 -6.46 18.30 -8.08
C ARG A 395 -6.37 16.95 -7.35
N VAL A 396 -6.67 16.93 -6.04
CA VAL A 396 -6.75 15.67 -5.29
C VAL A 396 -7.99 14.89 -5.72
N LEU A 397 -9.14 15.56 -5.84
CA LEU A 397 -10.39 14.94 -6.25
C LEU A 397 -10.29 14.34 -7.67
N SER A 398 -9.66 15.02 -8.63
CA SER A 398 -9.55 14.54 -10.01
C SER A 398 -8.83 13.19 -10.09
N ARG A 399 -7.83 12.96 -9.22
CA ARG A 399 -7.15 11.66 -9.09
C ARG A 399 -8.06 10.59 -8.51
N ASN A 400 -8.81 10.92 -7.46
CA ASN A 400 -9.74 9.98 -6.85
C ASN A 400 -10.85 9.57 -7.83
N VAL A 401 -11.36 10.53 -8.62
CA VAL A 401 -12.32 10.27 -9.69
C VAL A 401 -11.68 9.44 -10.81
N ALA A 402 -10.44 9.72 -11.22
CA ALA A 402 -9.73 8.92 -12.20
C ALA A 402 -9.55 7.47 -11.74
N ILE A 403 -9.18 7.25 -10.48
CA ILE A 403 -9.08 5.93 -9.87
C ILE A 403 -10.43 5.22 -9.91
N LYS A 404 -11.50 5.88 -9.45
CA LYS A 404 -12.87 5.33 -9.49
C LYS A 404 -13.31 4.95 -10.91
N LEU A 405 -12.93 5.74 -11.91
CA LEU A 405 -13.17 5.42 -13.32
C LEU A 405 -12.34 4.21 -13.77
N LEU A 406 -11.06 4.15 -13.41
CA LEU A 406 -10.18 3.02 -13.73
C LEU A 406 -10.60 1.72 -13.07
N GLN A 407 -11.31 1.79 -11.93
CA GLN A 407 -11.99 0.69 -11.25
C GLN A 407 -13.32 0.29 -11.91
N GLN A 408 -13.65 0.78 -13.10
CA GLN A 408 -14.79 0.24 -13.87
C GLN A 408 -14.33 -0.68 -15.00
N GLU A 409 -14.96 -1.85 -15.14
CA GLU A 409 -14.63 -2.87 -16.16
C GLU A 409 -15.09 -2.45 -17.58
N GLU A 410 -15.76 -1.31 -17.70
CA GLU A 410 -16.31 -0.80 -18.95
C GLU A 410 -15.32 0.08 -19.74
N THR A 411 -15.52 0.15 -21.05
CA THR A 411 -14.78 1.10 -21.91
C THR A 411 -15.10 2.54 -21.51
N LEU A 412 -14.13 3.22 -20.91
CA LEU A 412 -14.26 4.62 -20.48
C LEU A 412 -14.33 5.57 -21.70
N SER A 413 -15.56 5.89 -22.13
CA SER A 413 -15.83 6.92 -23.14
C SER A 413 -15.62 8.33 -22.59
N ASP A 414 -15.25 9.29 -23.45
CA ASP A 414 -15.04 10.68 -23.02
C ASP A 414 -16.30 11.31 -22.41
N ARG A 415 -17.47 10.95 -22.94
CA ARG A 415 -18.76 11.38 -22.39
C ARG A 415 -18.93 10.88 -20.96
N PHE A 416 -18.66 9.60 -20.72
CA PHE A 416 -18.80 8.99 -19.40
C PHE A 416 -17.83 9.59 -18.36
N ILE A 417 -16.58 9.85 -18.77
CA ILE A 417 -15.58 10.55 -17.93
C ILE A 417 -16.11 11.93 -17.55
N ARG A 418 -16.59 12.71 -18.52
CA ARG A 418 -17.10 14.08 -18.29
C ARG A 418 -18.33 14.10 -17.39
N ASP A 419 -19.28 13.20 -17.59
CA ASP A 419 -20.51 13.12 -16.77
C ASP A 419 -20.19 12.75 -15.30
N THR A 420 -19.24 11.84 -15.11
CA THR A 420 -18.72 11.49 -13.76
C THR A 420 -18.01 12.67 -13.11
N CYS A 421 -17.14 13.36 -13.88
CA CYS A 421 -16.43 14.54 -13.40
C CYS A 421 -17.39 15.64 -12.96
N LYS A 422 -18.41 15.94 -13.77
CA LYS A 422 -19.43 16.96 -13.48
C LYS A 422 -20.14 16.67 -12.16
N THR A 423 -20.55 15.42 -11.97
CA THR A 423 -21.27 14.99 -10.75
C THR A 423 -20.40 15.16 -9.50
N GLU A 424 -19.17 14.63 -9.53
CA GLU A 424 -18.26 14.65 -8.38
C GLU A 424 -17.76 16.06 -8.05
N MET A 425 -17.47 16.87 -9.08
CA MET A 425 -17.05 18.26 -8.93
C MET A 425 -18.15 19.11 -8.32
N LEU A 426 -19.41 18.99 -8.79
CA LEU A 426 -20.53 19.75 -8.24
C LEU A 426 -20.78 19.48 -6.75
N LEU A 427 -20.61 18.22 -6.33
CA LEU A 427 -20.74 17.85 -4.92
C LEU A 427 -19.63 18.48 -4.08
N MET A 428 -18.37 18.37 -4.51
CA MET A 428 -17.24 19.00 -3.80
C MET A 428 -17.36 20.52 -3.79
N TRP A 429 -17.80 21.12 -4.90
CA TRP A 429 -17.97 22.56 -5.02
C TRP A 429 -18.87 23.13 -3.94
N LYS A 430 -20.05 22.52 -3.76
CA LYS A 430 -21.01 22.89 -2.71
C LYS A 430 -20.40 22.77 -1.31
N ILE A 431 -19.62 21.72 -1.07
CA ILE A 431 -18.94 21.49 0.22
C ILE A 431 -17.90 22.59 0.52
N LEU A 432 -17.20 23.06 -0.50
CA LEU A 432 -16.14 24.06 -0.35
C LEU A 432 -16.67 25.50 -0.36
N ASP A 433 -17.83 25.76 -0.95
CA ASP A 433 -18.45 27.09 -0.98
C ASP A 433 -18.80 27.60 0.43
N ASP A 434 -19.11 26.69 1.37
CA ASP A 434 -19.29 26.99 2.81
C ASP A 434 -18.08 27.71 3.44
N TYR A 435 -16.89 27.60 2.83
CA TYR A 435 -15.64 28.18 3.34
C TYR A 435 -15.23 29.45 2.59
N LYS A 436 -16.00 29.88 1.58
CA LYS A 436 -15.71 31.08 0.81
C LYS A 436 -15.60 32.30 1.75
N PRO A 437 -14.61 33.19 1.58
CA PRO A 437 -14.50 34.38 2.44
C PRO A 437 -15.56 35.44 2.12
N CYS A 438 -15.93 36.25 3.11
CA CYS A 438 -17.02 37.23 3.03
C CYS A 438 -16.76 38.43 2.09
N GLU A 439 -15.50 38.78 1.82
CA GLU A 439 -15.06 39.85 0.89
C GLU A 439 -15.67 41.26 1.11
N ALA A 440 -16.38 41.50 2.22
CA ALA A 440 -16.99 42.80 2.47
C ALA A 440 -15.90 43.85 2.73
N ARG A 441 -15.89 44.92 1.92
CA ARG A 441 -14.92 46.02 2.08
C ARG A 441 -15.26 46.84 3.33
N TYR A 442 -14.22 47.17 4.10
CA TYR A 442 -14.32 48.07 5.23
C TYR A 442 -14.60 49.51 4.76
N THR A 443 -15.69 50.10 5.26
CA THR A 443 -16.16 51.46 4.90
C THR A 443 -16.14 52.43 6.08
N GLY A 444 -15.69 51.99 7.26
CA GLY A 444 -15.65 52.83 8.45
C GLY A 444 -14.44 53.76 8.52
N HIS A 445 -14.33 54.51 9.63
CA HIS A 445 -13.28 55.50 9.84
C HIS A 445 -11.92 54.89 10.24
N GLY A 446 -10.84 55.57 9.87
CA GLY A 446 -9.47 55.18 10.21
C GLY A 446 -8.68 54.69 8.98
N THR A 447 -7.39 54.42 9.18
CA THR A 447 -6.49 53.97 8.11
C THR A 447 -5.94 52.59 8.45
N SER A 448 -5.90 51.69 7.47
CA SER A 448 -5.35 50.35 7.66
C SER A 448 -3.87 50.37 8.07
N VAL A 449 -3.40 49.30 8.72
CA VAL A 449 -1.97 49.19 9.05
C VAL A 449 -1.13 49.22 7.77
N SER A 450 -1.57 48.50 6.74
CA SER A 450 -0.93 48.39 5.43
C SER A 450 -1.07 49.63 4.53
N GLY A 451 -1.97 50.56 4.84
CA GLY A 451 -2.32 51.68 3.94
C GLY A 451 -3.19 51.29 2.74
N THR A 452 -3.63 50.03 2.65
CA THR A 452 -4.48 49.52 1.56
C THR A 452 -5.94 49.29 2.00
N SER A 453 -6.80 48.87 1.06
CA SER A 453 -8.20 48.56 1.38
C SER A 453 -8.31 47.31 2.25
N VAL A 454 -9.15 47.37 3.28
CA VAL A 454 -9.33 46.28 4.24
C VAL A 454 -10.67 45.60 4.01
N PHE A 455 -10.72 44.29 4.23
CA PHE A 455 -11.88 43.47 3.93
C PHE A 455 -12.23 42.55 5.10
N CYS A 456 -13.43 41.97 5.04
CA CYS A 456 -13.86 40.87 5.88
C CYS A 456 -13.44 39.54 5.23
N TYR A 457 -12.59 38.77 5.89
CA TYR A 457 -12.19 37.42 5.45
C TYR A 457 -12.68 36.32 6.41
N GLN A 458 -13.77 36.60 7.12
CA GLN A 458 -14.50 35.57 7.86
C GLN A 458 -15.28 34.69 6.88
N ASN A 459 -15.70 33.50 7.33
CA ASN A 459 -16.47 32.58 6.50
C ASN A 459 -17.80 33.23 6.08
N LYS A 460 -18.07 33.24 4.78
CA LYS A 460 -19.28 33.81 4.19
C LYS A 460 -20.53 33.30 4.90
N GLY A 461 -21.45 34.22 5.21
CA GLY A 461 -22.71 33.92 5.88
C GLY A 461 -22.63 33.38 7.32
N SER A 462 -21.42 33.26 7.90
CA SER A 462 -21.20 32.63 9.22
C SER A 462 -21.15 33.63 10.38
N HIS A 463 -21.37 34.93 10.13
CA HIS A 463 -21.26 35.98 11.13
C HIS A 463 -22.26 37.12 10.87
N PRO A 464 -22.83 37.75 11.91
CA PRO A 464 -23.85 38.78 11.78
C PRO A 464 -23.30 40.17 11.46
N ARG A 465 -22.01 40.42 11.73
CA ARG A 465 -21.30 41.69 11.49
C ARG A 465 -19.91 41.39 10.93
N HIS A 466 -19.34 42.30 10.15
CA HIS A 466 -18.04 42.10 9.51
C HIS A 466 -16.88 42.42 10.45
N ARG A 467 -15.74 41.74 10.30
CA ARG A 467 -14.51 42.02 11.07
C ARG A 467 -13.33 42.29 10.13
N THR A 468 -12.53 43.31 10.44
CA THR A 468 -11.43 43.71 9.55
C THR A 468 -10.33 42.65 9.57
N SER A 469 -9.80 42.33 8.39
CA SER A 469 -8.70 41.36 8.22
C SER A 469 -7.41 41.81 8.91
N GLU A 470 -7.21 43.12 9.05
CA GLU A 470 -6.09 43.70 9.76
C GLU A 470 -6.55 44.78 10.75
N GLY A 471 -5.59 45.26 11.54
CA GLY A 471 -5.83 46.39 12.44
C GLY A 471 -6.09 47.68 11.68
N ILE A 472 -6.93 48.54 12.23
CA ILE A 472 -7.14 49.88 11.71
C ILE A 472 -6.61 50.87 12.75
N LYS A 473 -5.83 51.86 12.28
CA LYS A 473 -5.30 52.97 13.07
C LYS A 473 -6.37 54.07 13.18
N ASN A 474 -6.36 54.81 14.29
CA ASN A 474 -7.16 56.02 14.51
C ASN A 474 -8.67 55.80 14.47
N MET A 475 -9.13 54.67 15.00
CA MET A 475 -10.54 54.24 14.92
C MET A 475 -11.42 54.71 16.08
N SER A 476 -10.85 54.94 17.26
CA SER A 476 -11.59 55.37 18.47
C SER A 476 -10.66 55.95 19.55
N TRP A 477 -11.24 56.54 20.59
CA TRP A 477 -10.50 57.04 21.77
C TRP A 477 -9.70 55.95 22.51
N ILE A 478 -10.08 54.67 22.34
CA ILE A 478 -9.37 53.50 22.87
C ILE A 478 -8.08 53.25 22.06
N THR A 479 -8.07 53.48 20.75
CA THR A 479 -6.83 53.37 19.96
C THR A 479 -5.83 54.47 20.33
N SER A 480 -6.30 55.64 20.75
CA SER A 480 -5.45 56.70 21.33
C SER A 480 -4.95 56.40 22.75
N LEU A 481 -5.56 55.46 23.49
CA LEU A 481 -5.11 55.04 24.83
C LEU A 481 -4.02 53.97 24.80
N PHE A 482 -4.13 53.00 23.87
CA PHE A 482 -3.19 51.86 23.81
C PHE A 482 -2.12 51.98 22.70
N GLY A 483 -2.23 52.96 21.80
CA GLY A 483 -1.25 53.22 20.74
C GLY A 483 -1.04 52.10 19.71
N ARG A 484 -1.85 51.03 19.74
CA ARG A 484 -1.71 49.85 18.89
C ARG A 484 -2.92 49.64 17.97
N PRO A 485 -2.74 49.31 16.68
CA PRO A 485 -3.84 49.02 15.76
C PRO A 485 -4.66 47.80 16.22
N SER A 486 -5.99 47.85 16.06
CA SER A 486 -6.88 46.74 16.43
C SER A 486 -7.86 46.42 15.31
N THR A 487 -8.24 45.14 15.16
CA THR A 487 -9.31 44.74 14.21
C THR A 487 -10.65 45.30 14.69
N VAL A 488 -11.46 45.83 13.78
CA VAL A 488 -12.76 46.42 14.11
C VAL A 488 -13.92 45.66 13.48
N VAL A 489 -15.05 45.70 14.17
CA VAL A 489 -16.33 45.15 13.73
C VAL A 489 -17.20 46.27 13.18
N TRP A 490 -17.82 46.09 12.03
CA TRP A 490 -18.72 47.08 11.43
C TRP A 490 -19.95 46.44 10.79
N ASP A 491 -20.98 47.27 10.59
CA ASP A 491 -22.17 46.92 9.81
C ASP A 491 -21.95 47.34 8.36
N GLY A 492 -22.10 46.39 7.44
CA GLY A 492 -21.95 46.63 6.02
C GLY A 492 -22.72 45.59 5.22
N ASP A 493 -23.06 45.94 3.98
CA ASP A 493 -23.77 45.03 3.09
C ASP A 493 -22.92 43.79 2.80
N PHE A 494 -23.53 42.62 2.91
CA PHE A 494 -22.89 41.37 2.49
C PHE A 494 -22.79 41.35 0.97
N VAL A 495 -21.62 40.99 0.44
CA VAL A 495 -21.45 40.71 -0.98
C VAL A 495 -22.34 39.52 -1.36
N ASN A 496 -22.95 39.55 -2.55
CA ASN A 496 -24.03 38.64 -2.97
C ASN A 496 -23.77 37.16 -2.56
N ASN A 497 -24.81 36.55 -1.96
CA ASN A 497 -24.74 35.27 -1.27
C ASN A 497 -25.08 34.05 -2.15
N ASP A 498 -25.30 34.24 -3.44
CA ASP A 498 -25.62 33.14 -4.33
C ASP A 498 -24.48 32.11 -4.38
N ALA A 499 -24.87 30.83 -4.33
CA ALA A 499 -23.96 29.71 -4.52
C ALA A 499 -23.42 29.78 -5.96
N GLU A 500 -22.11 30.01 -6.09
CA GLU A 500 -21.48 30.01 -7.40
C GLU A 500 -21.47 28.59 -7.95
N GLN A 501 -22.04 28.41 -9.15
CA GLN A 501 -21.83 27.17 -9.88
C GLN A 501 -20.46 27.17 -10.53
N PRO A 502 -19.79 26.00 -10.63
CA PRO A 502 -18.55 25.91 -11.38
C PRO A 502 -18.77 26.33 -12.82
N SER A 503 -17.85 27.13 -13.36
CA SER A 503 -17.89 27.51 -14.76
C SER A 503 -17.62 26.30 -15.68
N GLU A 504 -18.09 26.36 -16.94
CA GLU A 504 -17.78 25.33 -17.93
C GLU A 504 -16.27 25.19 -18.16
N LYS A 505 -15.50 26.29 -18.01
CA LYS A 505 -14.04 26.26 -18.07
C LYS A 505 -13.43 25.45 -16.91
N GLU A 506 -13.87 25.68 -15.67
CA GLU A 506 -13.39 24.93 -14.51
C GLU A 506 -13.75 23.45 -14.59
N LEU A 507 -14.94 23.13 -15.13
CA LEU A 507 -15.33 21.75 -15.40
C LEU A 507 -14.43 21.09 -16.46
N GLU A 508 -14.09 21.82 -17.53
CA GLU A 508 -13.20 21.32 -18.56
C GLU A 508 -11.78 21.10 -18.03
N ASP A 509 -11.24 22.04 -17.25
CA ASP A 509 -9.93 21.90 -16.60
C ASP A 509 -9.89 20.68 -15.65
N PHE A 510 -10.92 20.48 -14.84
CA PHE A 510 -11.03 19.32 -13.95
C PHE A 510 -11.17 18.00 -14.73
N THR A 511 -11.93 18.01 -15.82
CA THR A 511 -12.11 16.84 -16.70
C THR A 511 -10.80 16.51 -17.41
N ASN A 512 -10.05 17.51 -17.89
CA ASN A 512 -8.74 17.34 -18.50
C ASN A 512 -7.73 16.73 -17.54
N LEU A 513 -7.64 17.25 -16.31
CA LEU A 513 -6.79 16.67 -15.26
C LEU A 513 -7.16 15.20 -14.99
N THR A 514 -8.45 14.91 -14.86
CA THR A 514 -8.93 13.52 -14.66
C THR A 514 -8.56 12.63 -15.84
N ARG A 515 -8.74 13.13 -17.08
CA ARG A 515 -8.42 12.41 -18.32
C ARG A 515 -6.92 12.14 -18.44
N GLU A 516 -6.07 13.10 -18.10
CA GLU A 516 -4.62 12.90 -18.07
C GLU A 516 -4.24 11.74 -17.13
N PHE A 517 -4.85 11.66 -15.94
CA PHE A 517 -4.64 10.53 -15.04
C PHE A 517 -5.15 9.22 -15.62
N VAL A 518 -6.38 9.18 -16.15
CA VAL A 518 -6.94 7.95 -16.78
C VAL A 518 -6.07 7.50 -17.95
N ASN A 519 -5.63 8.42 -18.80
CA ASN A 519 -4.82 8.13 -19.98
C ASN A 519 -3.43 7.61 -19.62
N CYS A 520 -2.85 8.03 -18.49
CA CYS A 520 -1.62 7.43 -17.97
C CYS A 520 -1.73 5.91 -17.75
N PHE A 521 -2.94 5.36 -17.56
CA PHE A 521 -3.20 3.92 -17.43
C PHE A 521 -3.69 3.27 -18.73
N LYS A 522 -3.95 4.06 -19.79
CA LYS A 522 -4.31 3.58 -21.14
C LYS A 522 -3.09 3.53 -22.09
N GLN A 523 -1.93 3.95 -21.61
CA GLN A 523 -0.66 4.06 -22.31
C GLN A 523 -0.03 2.69 -22.66
N THR A 524 1.18 2.72 -23.25
CA THR A 524 1.96 1.50 -23.56
C THR A 524 2.14 0.61 -22.32
N PRO A 525 2.34 -0.72 -22.47
CA PRO A 525 2.57 -1.61 -21.32
C PRO A 525 3.63 -1.06 -20.36
N GLU A 526 4.75 -0.56 -20.89
CA GLU A 526 5.87 0.03 -20.15
C GLU A 526 5.44 1.21 -19.27
N GLU A 527 4.66 2.13 -19.81
CA GLU A 527 4.18 3.31 -19.10
C GLU A 527 3.16 2.95 -18.00
N LYS A 528 2.27 1.97 -18.27
CA LYS A 528 1.32 1.44 -17.26
C LYS A 528 2.06 0.91 -16.03
N TYR A 529 3.21 0.29 -16.22
CA TYR A 529 4.03 -0.27 -15.15
C TYR A 529 4.65 0.78 -14.24
N VAL A 530 5.24 1.80 -14.84
CA VAL A 530 5.81 2.92 -14.10
C VAL A 530 4.73 3.56 -13.22
N LYS A 531 3.52 3.70 -13.75
CA LYS A 531 2.37 4.24 -13.01
C LYS A 531 1.86 3.30 -11.92
N PHE A 532 1.72 2.01 -12.19
CA PHE A 532 1.33 1.01 -11.20
C PHE A 532 2.33 0.96 -10.03
N LYS A 533 3.63 0.93 -10.33
CA LYS A 533 4.72 1.00 -9.34
C LYS A 533 4.66 2.30 -8.54
N THR A 534 4.40 3.44 -9.20
CA THR A 534 4.23 4.73 -8.51
C THR A 534 3.04 4.68 -7.54
N LEU A 535 1.90 4.12 -7.95
CA LEU A 535 0.75 3.96 -7.04
C LEU A 535 1.05 3.03 -5.87
N LEU A 536 1.81 1.95 -6.09
CA LEU A 536 2.28 1.07 -5.01
C LEU A 536 3.25 1.76 -4.05
N GLN A 537 4.04 2.73 -4.52
CA GLN A 537 4.90 3.54 -3.66
C GLN A 537 4.09 4.55 -2.84
N GLU A 538 2.99 5.05 -3.41
CA GLU A 538 2.12 6.05 -2.80
C GLU A 538 1.10 5.42 -1.84
N ALA A 539 0.68 4.18 -2.12
CA ALA A 539 -0.12 3.38 -1.22
C ALA A 539 0.69 3.12 0.05
N HIS A 540 0.32 3.79 1.14
CA HIS A 540 0.95 3.64 2.44
C HIS A 540 0.88 2.17 2.88
N ILE A 541 2.02 1.50 2.83
CA ILE A 541 2.15 0.08 3.08
C ILE A 541 2.23 -0.18 4.59
N GLU A 542 1.08 -0.19 5.25
CA GLU A 542 0.96 -0.63 6.66
C GLU A 542 -0.07 -1.77 6.76
N SER A 543 0.40 -3.00 6.88
CA SER A 543 -0.37 -4.10 7.49
C SER A 543 0.12 -4.26 8.94
N ARG A 544 -0.78 -4.07 9.92
CA ARG A 544 -0.51 -3.87 11.38
C ARG A 544 0.04 -5.14 12.08
N PRO A 545 0.75 -5.09 13.26
CA PRO A 545 0.69 -4.10 14.35
C PRO A 545 2.02 -3.42 14.80
N ARG A 546 1.82 -2.36 15.60
CA ARG A 546 2.73 -1.31 16.17
C ARG A 546 4.02 -1.81 16.88
N ILE A 547 4.97 -0.88 17.12
CA ILE A 547 5.38 -0.37 18.47
C ILE A 547 6.38 0.80 18.33
N SER A 548 5.97 2.02 18.72
CA SER A 548 6.52 2.72 19.89
C SER A 548 5.78 4.06 20.07
N GLN A 549 5.17 4.22 21.24
CA GLN A 549 5.17 5.55 21.85
C GLN A 549 6.63 6.01 21.92
N ALA A 550 6.88 7.28 21.61
CA ALA A 550 8.19 7.93 21.61
C ALA A 550 9.04 7.68 20.35
N ASN A 551 8.89 8.57 19.37
CA ASN A 551 10.02 9.27 18.79
C ASN A 551 9.59 10.72 18.51
N LEU A 552 9.25 11.42 19.60
CA LEU A 552 9.50 12.85 19.66
C LEU A 552 11.02 13.00 19.77
N CYS A 553 11.64 13.82 18.92
CA CYS A 553 13.07 14.10 19.07
C CYS A 553 13.34 14.74 20.45
N ASP A 554 14.56 14.62 20.97
CA ASP A 554 14.94 15.21 22.28
C ASP A 554 14.72 16.73 22.37
N CYS A 555 14.60 17.44 21.23
CA CYS A 555 14.20 18.84 21.20
C CYS A 555 12.72 19.03 21.61
N CYS A 556 11.84 18.07 21.33
CA CYS A 556 10.41 18.12 21.63
C CYS A 556 10.10 17.72 23.08
N LEU A 557 11.00 17.03 23.79
CA LEU A 557 10.86 16.72 25.21
C LEU A 557 11.31 17.88 26.12
N LYS A 558 12.11 18.81 25.61
CA LYS A 558 12.65 19.95 26.42
C LYS A 558 11.89 21.27 26.25
N MET A 559 10.81 21.31 25.48
CA MET A 559 9.93 22.48 25.41
C MET A 559 8.52 22.14 25.88
N MET A 560 8.36 21.96 27.19
CA MET A 560 7.05 22.05 27.84
C MET A 560 6.84 23.48 28.35
N PRO A 561 5.83 24.23 27.86
CA PRO A 561 5.26 25.35 28.60
C PRO A 561 4.28 24.82 29.66
N ARG A 562 4.33 25.37 30.87
CA ARG A 562 3.59 24.89 32.04
C ARG A 562 2.13 25.40 32.18
N ASN A 563 1.53 26.07 31.19
CA ASN A 563 0.25 26.78 31.38
C ASN A 563 -0.93 26.35 30.49
N LEU A 564 -2.14 26.52 31.03
CA LEU A 564 -3.41 25.85 30.70
C LEU A 564 -4.15 26.36 29.45
N GLU A 565 -3.67 27.41 28.78
CA GLU A 565 -4.38 28.09 27.68
C GLU A 565 -4.11 27.52 26.27
N GLU A 566 -3.18 26.57 26.12
CA GLU A 566 -2.98 25.83 24.86
C GLU A 566 -3.95 24.64 24.66
N LYS A 567 -5.06 24.58 25.41
CA LYS A 567 -6.00 23.45 25.33
C LYS A 567 -6.98 23.50 24.15
N ILE A 568 -7.18 24.64 23.52
CA ILE A 568 -8.15 24.77 22.41
C ILE A 568 -7.52 24.36 21.06
N ALA A 569 -6.24 24.67 20.84
CA ALA A 569 -5.48 24.16 19.68
C ALA A 569 -5.20 22.65 19.79
N TYR A 570 -4.96 22.14 21.02
CA TYR A 570 -4.69 20.72 21.26
C TYR A 570 -5.92 19.82 21.11
N ARG A 571 -7.15 20.35 21.20
CA ARG A 571 -8.37 19.56 20.94
C ARG A 571 -8.49 19.17 19.47
N TYR A 572 -8.13 20.05 18.55
CA TYR A 572 -8.12 19.75 17.11
C TYR A 572 -6.95 18.83 16.74
N LEU A 573 -5.78 19.00 17.37
CA LEU A 573 -4.62 18.14 17.12
C LEU A 573 -4.79 16.71 17.66
N ARG A 574 -5.40 16.54 18.85
CA ARG A 574 -5.63 15.21 19.46
C ARG A 574 -6.80 14.46 18.82
N SER A 575 -7.81 15.17 18.32
CA SER A 575 -8.85 14.57 17.49
C SER A 575 -8.36 14.29 16.06
N TYR A 576 -7.37 15.03 15.55
CA TYR A 576 -6.68 14.77 14.28
C TYR A 576 -5.72 13.56 14.34
N LEU A 577 -4.89 13.45 15.39
CA LEU A 577 -4.06 12.27 15.63
C LEU A 577 -4.92 11.04 15.89
N ARG A 578 -6.03 11.17 16.64
CA ARG A 578 -7.03 10.10 16.71
C ARG A 578 -7.66 9.84 15.35
N LEU A 579 -8.00 10.82 14.53
CA LEU A 579 -8.57 10.58 13.19
C LEU A 579 -7.62 9.81 12.27
N ILE A 580 -6.31 10.05 12.36
CA ILE A 580 -5.29 9.29 11.61
C ILE A 580 -5.05 7.91 12.23
N GLU A 581 -5.15 7.76 13.55
CA GLU A 581 -4.96 6.48 14.26
C GLU A 581 -6.21 5.57 14.28
N THR A 582 -7.41 6.16 14.31
CA THR A 582 -8.72 5.50 14.45
C THR A 582 -9.49 5.40 13.13
N ALA A 583 -9.15 6.16 12.09
CA ALA A 583 -9.57 5.82 10.74
C ALA A 583 -8.59 4.77 10.20
N SER A 584 -8.95 3.49 10.32
CA SER A 584 -8.25 2.36 9.72
C SER A 584 -8.33 2.33 8.19
N SER A 585 -8.54 3.47 7.52
CA SER A 585 -8.47 3.63 6.07
C SER A 585 -7.38 4.64 5.76
N VAL A 586 -6.18 4.07 5.62
CA VAL A 586 -4.97 4.69 5.12
C VAL A 586 -5.28 5.54 3.87
N ILE A 587 -5.03 6.86 3.95
CA ILE A 587 -5.23 7.79 2.84
C ILE A 587 -4.01 7.72 1.91
N THR A 588 -4.19 7.18 0.71
CA THR A 588 -3.18 7.19 -0.35
C THR A 588 -3.22 8.54 -1.07
N ILE A 589 -2.23 9.41 -0.87
CA ILE A 589 -2.06 10.63 -1.67
C ILE A 589 -0.76 10.60 -2.45
N CYS A 590 -0.79 11.16 -3.65
CA CYS A 590 0.37 11.19 -4.51
C CYS A 590 1.52 12.03 -3.95
N LYS A 591 2.77 11.68 -4.31
CA LYS A 591 4.01 12.37 -3.86
C LYS A 591 3.96 13.89 -4.06
N SER A 592 3.39 14.36 -5.17
CA SER A 592 3.24 15.79 -5.45
C SER A 592 2.32 16.49 -4.45
N CYS A 593 1.15 15.90 -4.13
CA CYS A 593 0.23 16.47 -3.14
C CYS A 593 0.80 16.37 -1.72
N LYS A 594 1.50 15.29 -1.41
CA LYS A 594 2.23 15.12 -0.15
C LYS A 594 3.31 16.20 0.03
N ASN A 595 4.09 16.47 -1.01
CA ASN A 595 5.12 17.50 -0.99
C ASN A 595 4.52 18.89 -0.82
N GLU A 596 3.42 19.20 -1.51
CA GLU A 596 2.71 20.47 -1.37
C GLU A 596 2.21 20.69 0.07
N LEU A 597 1.63 19.68 0.71
CA LEU A 597 1.25 19.72 2.12
C LEU A 597 2.45 19.86 3.07
N ASN A 598 3.54 19.14 2.81
CA ASN A 598 4.74 19.17 3.63
C ASN A 598 5.45 20.53 3.57
N MET A 599 5.60 21.10 2.37
CA MET A 599 6.24 22.40 2.18
C MET A 599 5.51 23.50 2.95
N ILE A 600 4.18 23.43 2.97
CA ILE A 600 3.33 24.42 3.64
C ILE A 600 3.43 24.32 5.17
N SER A 601 3.59 23.11 5.70
CA SER A 601 3.86 22.87 7.13
C SER A 601 5.23 23.41 7.57
N LEU A 602 6.20 23.46 6.65
CA LEU A 602 7.58 23.92 6.89
C LEU A 602 7.73 25.45 6.75
N THR A 603 6.91 26.09 5.90
CA THR A 603 6.93 27.56 5.68
C THR A 603 6.28 28.40 6.79
N ASN A 604 5.89 27.80 7.92
CA ASN A 604 5.35 28.49 9.11
C ASN A 604 6.36 29.42 9.83
N ARG A 605 7.48 29.75 9.19
CA ARG A 605 8.33 30.89 9.53
C ARG A 605 8.38 31.83 8.32
N SER A 606 7.39 32.73 8.24
CA SER A 606 7.39 33.93 7.40
C SER A 606 7.90 33.76 5.95
N MET A 607 7.00 33.56 4.99
CA MET A 607 7.28 34.03 3.63
C MET A 607 6.80 35.48 3.47
N PRO A 608 7.64 36.37 2.89
CA PRO A 608 7.25 37.73 2.61
C PRO A 608 6.30 37.74 1.41
N VAL A 609 5.18 38.42 1.57
CA VAL A 609 4.37 38.86 0.44
C VAL A 609 5.21 39.89 -0.31
N SER A 610 5.73 39.54 -1.48
CA SER A 610 6.48 40.45 -2.33
C SER A 610 5.53 41.47 -2.96
N CYS A 611 5.56 42.70 -2.44
CA CYS A 611 5.26 43.89 -3.23
C CYS A 611 6.25 44.98 -2.81
N THR A 612 7.28 45.17 -3.62
CA THR A 612 8.36 46.16 -3.46
C THR A 612 7.85 47.58 -3.74
N ILE A 613 7.99 48.52 -2.79
CA ILE A 613 8.52 49.89 -2.97
C ILE A 613 9.13 50.42 -1.65
N ALA A 614 10.43 50.77 -1.71
CA ALA A 614 11.24 51.79 -1.00
C ALA A 614 11.45 51.84 0.55
N GLU A 615 12.70 51.55 0.94
CA GLU A 615 13.69 52.27 1.80
C GLU A 615 13.34 53.06 3.09
N ALA A 616 14.29 52.94 4.05
CA ALA A 616 14.62 53.82 5.22
C ALA A 616 13.72 53.67 6.48
N LEU A 617 14.18 53.52 7.74
CA LEU A 617 15.43 53.80 8.46
C LEU A 617 15.51 52.95 9.76
N VAL A 618 16.75 52.75 10.23
CA VAL A 618 17.19 52.09 11.47
C VAL A 618 16.80 52.90 12.72
N THR A 619 16.38 52.23 13.80
CA THR A 619 16.87 52.47 15.18
C THR A 619 16.52 51.31 16.10
N GLU A 620 17.56 50.72 16.69
CA GLU A 620 17.50 49.78 17.81
C GLU A 620 17.07 50.50 19.11
N VAL A 621 16.20 49.88 19.90
CA VAL A 621 16.17 50.07 21.36
C VAL A 621 15.81 48.73 22.02
N SER A 622 16.75 48.23 22.82
CA SER A 622 16.62 47.14 23.78
C SER A 622 15.91 47.62 25.05
N VAL A 623 14.92 46.86 25.55
CA VAL A 623 14.47 46.99 26.94
C VAL A 623 14.21 45.59 27.53
N ASP A 624 14.93 45.31 28.61
CA ASP A 624 14.82 44.16 29.51
C ASP A 624 13.40 43.99 30.07
N ASN A 625 12.89 42.77 30.06
CA ASN A 625 11.69 42.37 30.82
C ASN A 625 12.12 41.68 32.12
N THR A 626 12.15 42.43 33.22
CA THR A 626 12.01 41.87 34.56
C THR A 626 10.52 41.81 34.92
N ILE A 627 10.01 40.60 35.14
CA ILE A 627 8.64 40.30 35.57
C ILE A 627 8.49 40.75 37.04
N SER A 628 7.54 41.65 37.32
CA SER A 628 6.97 41.86 38.65
C SER A 628 5.48 41.56 38.62
N ASP A 629 5.01 40.74 39.56
CA ASP A 629 3.59 40.54 39.88
C ASP A 629 3.03 41.86 40.44
N ASP A 630 2.46 42.70 39.58
CA ASP A 630 1.72 43.90 40.01
C ASP A 630 0.33 43.49 40.47
N ASP A 631 -0.01 43.82 41.71
CA ASP A 631 -1.34 43.61 42.33
C ASP A 631 -2.39 44.64 41.86
N ASP A 632 -2.00 45.47 40.89
CA ASP A 632 -2.79 46.58 40.36
C ASP A 632 -3.64 46.17 39.15
N CYS A 633 -4.76 46.87 38.97
CA CYS A 633 -5.69 46.66 37.88
C CYS A 633 -5.01 46.92 36.53
N ALA A 634 -5.16 45.98 35.60
CA ALA A 634 -4.61 46.05 34.25
C ALA A 634 -5.17 47.21 33.38
N ILE A 635 -6.15 47.96 33.89
CA ILE A 635 -6.81 49.07 33.18
C ILE A 635 -6.39 50.41 33.78
N CYS A 636 -6.66 50.63 35.08
CA CYS A 636 -6.29 51.91 35.71
C CYS A 636 -4.86 51.93 36.25
N MET A 637 -4.25 50.76 36.47
CA MET A 637 -2.94 50.60 37.11
C MET A 637 -2.82 51.34 38.45
N ALA A 638 -3.95 51.52 39.14
CA ALA A 638 -4.06 52.35 40.34
C ALA A 638 -4.78 51.65 41.48
N ASP A 639 -5.82 50.88 41.19
CA ASP A 639 -6.61 50.15 42.17
C ASP A 639 -6.31 48.65 42.13
N LYS A 640 -6.52 47.96 43.25
CA LYS A 640 -6.24 46.53 43.36
C LYS A 640 -7.05 45.70 42.36
N LYS A 641 -6.41 44.70 41.74
CA LYS A 641 -7.08 43.74 40.85
C LYS A 641 -7.85 42.68 41.67
N ASP A 642 -9.09 42.97 42.08
CA ASP A 642 -9.89 42.06 42.90
C ASP A 642 -11.22 41.61 42.26
N TYR A 643 -11.41 41.82 40.96
CA TYR A 643 -12.60 41.41 40.22
C TYR A 643 -12.32 40.56 38.98
N THR A 644 -13.26 39.65 38.69
CA THR A 644 -13.28 38.71 37.59
C THR A 644 -14.56 38.87 36.77
N LEU A 645 -14.47 38.73 35.45
CA LEU A 645 -15.60 38.83 34.53
C LEU A 645 -16.20 37.44 34.20
N GLU A 646 -17.49 37.24 34.43
CA GLU A 646 -18.21 35.99 34.09
C GLU A 646 -18.95 36.10 32.74
N PRO A 647 -19.03 35.01 31.95
CA PRO A 647 -18.59 33.64 32.24
C PRO A 647 -17.14 33.34 31.81
N CYS A 648 -16.35 34.38 31.51
CA CYS A 648 -15.05 34.18 30.87
C CYS A 648 -13.89 33.90 31.84
N GLY A 649 -14.09 34.18 33.13
CA GLY A 649 -13.10 33.93 34.18
C GLY A 649 -11.87 34.84 34.14
N HIS A 650 -11.82 35.84 33.24
CA HIS A 650 -10.68 36.75 33.15
C HIS A 650 -10.66 37.69 34.34
N HIS A 651 -9.56 37.60 35.08
CA HIS A 651 -9.22 38.39 36.26
C HIS A 651 -8.19 39.47 35.88
N GLY A 652 -8.00 40.47 36.75
CA GLY A 652 -7.04 41.55 36.53
C GLY A 652 -7.65 42.95 36.61
N PHE A 653 -8.87 43.09 37.13
CA PHE A 653 -9.62 44.34 37.11
C PHE A 653 -10.01 44.79 38.51
N CYS A 654 -9.98 46.09 38.77
CA CYS A 654 -10.65 46.65 39.94
C CYS A 654 -12.16 46.74 39.71
N PHE A 655 -12.92 46.98 40.78
CA PHE A 655 -14.38 47.08 40.72
C PHE A 655 -14.87 48.09 39.67
N ASP A 656 -14.30 49.29 39.64
CA ASP A 656 -14.78 50.37 38.78
C ASP A 656 -14.54 50.07 37.30
N CYS A 657 -13.35 49.53 36.99
CA CYS A 657 -13.02 49.13 35.63
C CYS A 657 -13.88 47.94 35.18
N ALA A 658 -14.10 46.94 36.05
CA ALA A 658 -14.96 45.81 35.75
C ALA A 658 -16.43 46.23 35.52
N THR A 659 -16.95 47.12 36.37
CA THR A 659 -18.31 47.67 36.28
C THR A 659 -18.50 48.47 35.00
N ARG A 660 -17.54 49.35 34.67
CA ARG A 660 -17.57 50.14 33.44
C ARG A 660 -17.55 49.23 32.21
N MET A 661 -16.74 48.17 32.22
CA MET A 661 -16.72 47.17 31.15
C MET A 661 -18.05 46.45 30.97
N GLN A 662 -18.69 46.04 32.07
CA GLN A 662 -19.99 45.38 32.02
C GLN A 662 -21.09 46.31 31.50
N GLN A 663 -21.16 47.54 32.02
CA GLN A 663 -22.28 48.45 31.76
C GLN A 663 -22.19 49.17 30.41
N GLU A 664 -20.98 49.55 29.98
CA GLU A 664 -20.81 50.36 28.76
C GLU A 664 -20.45 49.52 27.52
N TYR A 665 -19.69 48.43 27.69
CA TYR A 665 -19.16 47.65 26.56
C TYR A 665 -19.79 46.26 26.45
N GLY A 666 -20.12 45.64 27.58
CA GLY A 666 -20.82 44.35 27.65
C GLY A 666 -19.96 43.13 27.29
N PHE A 667 -18.64 43.27 27.07
CA PHE A 667 -17.74 42.16 26.74
C PHE A 667 -16.32 42.31 27.34
N CYS A 668 -15.64 41.19 27.60
CA CYS A 668 -14.30 41.14 28.18
C CYS A 668 -13.23 41.62 27.16
N PRO A 669 -12.29 42.51 27.54
CA PRO A 669 -11.27 43.02 26.61
C PRO A 669 -10.20 41.98 26.26
N ILE A 670 -10.01 40.96 27.12
CA ILE A 670 -8.99 39.92 26.93
C ILE A 670 -9.48 38.86 25.95
N CYS A 671 -10.66 38.28 26.18
CA CYS A 671 -11.17 37.17 25.37
C CYS A 671 -12.47 37.46 24.60
N ARG A 672 -13.04 38.65 24.75
CA ARG A 672 -14.18 39.16 23.95
C ARG A 672 -15.50 38.39 24.12
N LYS A 673 -15.66 37.63 25.22
CA LYS A 673 -16.95 37.04 25.64
C LYS A 673 -17.82 38.12 26.30
N ASN A 674 -19.14 38.02 26.15
CA ASN A 674 -20.08 38.92 26.82
C ASN A 674 -19.94 38.80 28.35
N ILE A 675 -20.01 39.94 29.05
CA ILE A 675 -19.95 40.00 30.51
C ILE A 675 -21.37 39.92 31.05
N GLU A 676 -21.70 38.79 31.65
CA GLU A 676 -23.01 38.57 32.28
C GLU A 676 -23.02 39.11 33.71
N SER A 677 -21.93 38.92 34.45
CA SER A 677 -21.75 39.46 35.79
C SER A 677 -20.27 39.71 36.10
N ILE A 678 -20.01 40.57 37.09
CA ILE A 678 -18.68 40.78 37.66
C ILE A 678 -18.67 40.21 39.08
N LEU A 679 -17.65 39.41 39.39
CA LEU A 679 -17.51 38.76 40.69
C LEU A 679 -16.27 39.27 41.40
N LYS A 680 -16.40 39.57 42.69
CA LYS A 680 -15.24 39.85 43.53
C LYS A 680 -14.46 38.55 43.72
N SER A 681 -13.21 38.54 43.30
CA SER A 681 -12.29 37.42 43.47
C SER A 681 -12.10 37.20 44.98
N LYS A 682 -12.44 36.00 45.49
CA LYS A 682 -12.08 35.63 46.86
C LYS A 682 -10.56 35.41 46.89
N ASN A 683 -9.85 36.13 47.77
CA ASN A 683 -8.44 35.87 48.02
C ASN A 683 -8.26 34.37 48.33
N ALA A 684 -7.37 33.71 47.60
CA ALA A 684 -6.81 32.42 48.02
C ALA A 684 -5.81 32.66 49.15
#